data_AF-A0A2E1HQE7-F1
#
_entry.id   AF-A0A2E1HQE7-F1
#
_cell.length_a   1.000
_cell.length_b   1.000
_cell.length_c   1.000
_cell.angle_alpha   90.00
_cell.angle_beta   90.00
_cell.angle_gamma   90.00
#
_symmetry.space_group_name_H-M   'P 1'
#
loop_
_entity.id
_entity.type
_entity.pdbx_description
1 polymer ?
#
loop_
_entity_poly.entity_id
_entity_poly.type
_entity_poly.pdbx_seq_one_letter_code
_entity_poly.pdbx_strand_id
1 'polypeptide(L)'
;MIFLYILIFFVPLFSLSERYHTFYEVEQQLQDWDIEFGANDNPWPAQYPGSGIIYELSQIGVSSRDSLPIYAVKLSYNADENQDEPRVLILGQCHAEEIYGVEIAMELIDWLLHANAFYPVNYLDRKMAIENTELWVVPTHNPEGLLTVHGDTLNGEWIQDEWYRKNKTDINLNGIFDYVYGPGNDSDGVDLNRNYDFNWIFGDDKYELDYGCSGNPSYISNFDYYRGEEPFSELEIQAIRDFAIEKQFLLSIAYHSSRSGCVSEKVIYPWLWTENKPSPDFEVVDKLGRDIASFIPTQDGITTYLPSGSISRRGNAHDWFYSQTGCIQYLIEAGTSNMQSSDVDIIEDTIDRNLVGAFHLINRASGNNFGEIGADKYLIHGLIKDINSDEILNAEVSILEMQGPMLKPRMTDNFGRYRRLLYPGTFTLQVKSKGYQTYVESDIVPSASSFLEKDILMEPLPNYNIEFNFNFPSYYDFSSPLILSLKSEWDTQKIEIFSENFMLDLFEGSYEIELQGSNYNNLLPIQDTILVNSNSAFDYDLKWSKLVYNGINFNDWIINSGDWYFDQNIYSQSSSYYESGTFSSMALNPAFNNSNIVTLIDMKYELEWDRDYFSLAYLNENGDILSQRHFSGHNFKNFNQFIFSFNQNNSENLRLNMFLDTDESLYYRGVIVDNIQILSDSGLDMCFYGDINFDGFLNINDIMKMLNYVFENEQALGYYGCVSDINQDNGINILDIAILITFILGD
;
A
#
# COMPACT_ATOMS: atom_id res chain seq x y z
N MET A 1 27.02 71.82 -17.29
CA MET A 1 26.80 71.11 -16.02
C MET A 1 25.36 70.59 -16.06
N ILE A 2 25.16 69.34 -16.45
CA ILE A 2 23.84 68.69 -16.54
C ILE A 2 23.89 67.57 -15.49
N PHE A 3 23.07 67.70 -14.46
CA PHE A 3 22.92 66.69 -13.41
C PHE A 3 22.02 65.58 -13.93
N LEU A 4 22.56 64.37 -13.99
CA LEU A 4 21.83 63.14 -14.27
C LEU A 4 21.21 62.66 -12.95
N TYR A 5 19.88 62.72 -12.82
CA TYR A 5 19.18 62.05 -11.73
C TYR A 5 18.98 60.58 -12.11
N ILE A 6 19.63 59.69 -11.38
CA ILE A 6 19.36 58.25 -11.41
C ILE A 6 18.11 58.03 -10.56
N LEU A 7 16.99 57.68 -11.20
CA LEU A 7 15.81 57.16 -10.52
C LEU A 7 16.09 55.66 -10.24
N ILE A 8 16.31 55.31 -8.98
CA ILE A 8 16.30 53.92 -8.53
C ILE A 8 14.82 53.59 -8.28
N PHE A 9 14.23 52.74 -9.13
CA PHE A 9 12.95 52.10 -8.83
C PHE A 9 13.22 51.02 -7.78
N PHE A 10 12.77 51.25 -6.54
CA PHE A 10 12.50 50.14 -5.62
C PHE A 10 11.31 49.38 -6.20
N VAL A 11 11.55 48.16 -6.68
CA VAL A 11 10.47 47.19 -6.87
C VAL A 11 9.98 46.84 -5.47
N PRO A 12 8.67 46.89 -5.17
CA PRO A 12 8.19 46.39 -3.89
C PRO A 12 8.53 44.90 -3.84
N LEU A 13 9.36 44.50 -2.88
CA LEU A 13 9.40 43.13 -2.41
C LEU A 13 7.95 42.80 -2.02
N PHE A 14 7.35 41.79 -2.64
CA PHE A 14 6.09 41.25 -2.15
C PHE A 14 6.42 40.65 -0.79
N SER A 15 6.13 41.35 0.30
CA SER A 15 6.20 40.75 1.63
C SER A 15 4.94 39.92 1.82
N LEU A 16 5.10 38.65 2.18
CA LEU A 16 4.02 37.82 2.70
C LEU A 16 3.27 38.58 3.81
N SER A 17 1.95 38.41 3.89
CA SER A 17 1.16 39.08 4.93
C SER A 17 1.65 38.65 6.32
N GLU A 18 1.82 39.60 7.23
CA GLU A 18 2.13 39.32 8.66
C GLU A 18 1.00 38.53 9.35
N ARG A 19 -0.17 38.36 8.69
CA ARG A 19 -1.26 37.53 9.20
C ARG A 19 -0.94 36.02 9.15
N TYR A 20 -0.08 35.57 8.25
CA TYR A 20 0.24 34.15 8.16
C TYR A 20 1.25 33.76 9.22
N HIS A 21 0.97 32.67 9.94
CA HIS A 21 1.83 32.16 10.99
C HIS A 21 3.09 31.52 10.39
N THR A 22 4.25 31.98 10.84
CA THR A 22 5.50 31.25 10.67
C THR A 22 5.44 29.91 11.41
N PHE A 23 6.32 28.96 11.07
CA PHE A 23 6.45 27.71 11.82
C PHE A 23 6.64 27.93 13.33
N TYR A 24 7.47 28.90 13.73
CA TYR A 24 7.75 29.17 15.13
C TYR A 24 6.54 29.80 15.85
N GLU A 25 5.73 30.61 15.16
CA GLU A 25 4.49 31.13 15.73
C GLU A 25 3.43 30.03 15.91
N VAL A 26 3.33 29.10 14.95
CA VAL A 26 2.50 27.89 15.10
C VAL A 26 2.97 27.10 16.32
N GLU A 27 4.25 26.75 16.39
CA GLU A 27 4.81 25.97 17.51
C GLU A 27 4.56 26.66 18.86
N GLN A 28 4.83 27.96 18.95
CA GLN A 28 4.61 28.72 20.18
C GLN A 28 3.13 28.73 20.57
N GLN A 29 2.21 28.95 19.62
CA GLN A 29 0.78 29.00 19.92
C GLN A 29 0.23 27.63 20.36
N LEU A 30 0.70 26.54 19.77
CA LEU A 30 0.37 25.19 20.22
C LEU A 30 0.84 24.94 21.67
N GLN A 31 2.06 25.35 22.00
CA GLN A 31 2.60 25.23 23.36
C GLN A 31 1.84 26.12 24.36
N ASP A 32 1.44 27.33 23.95
CA ASP A 32 0.65 28.22 24.78
C ASP A 32 -0.73 27.62 25.10
N TRP A 33 -1.38 26.98 24.11
CA TRP A 33 -2.61 26.23 24.34
C TRP A 33 -2.40 24.98 25.21
N ASP A 34 -1.27 24.28 25.09
CA ASP A 34 -0.94 23.16 25.98
C ASP A 34 -0.82 23.62 27.44
N ILE A 35 -0.20 24.78 27.68
CA ILE A 35 -0.11 25.39 29.01
C ILE A 35 -1.50 25.76 29.55
N GLU A 36 -2.38 26.30 28.70
CA GLU A 36 -3.71 26.75 29.12
C GLU A 36 -4.72 25.61 29.32
N PHE A 37 -4.71 24.62 28.43
CA PHE A 37 -5.74 23.59 28.32
C PHE A 37 -5.23 22.17 28.63
N GLY A 38 -3.95 21.86 28.38
CA GLY A 38 -3.39 20.50 28.46
C GLY A 38 -3.31 19.90 29.87
N ALA A 39 -3.54 20.71 30.91
CA ALA A 39 -3.67 20.25 32.31
C ALA A 39 -4.96 20.75 32.98
N ASN A 40 -5.89 21.34 32.22
CA ASN A 40 -7.13 21.88 32.73
C ASN A 40 -8.25 20.85 32.56
N ASP A 41 -8.67 20.23 33.66
CA ASP A 41 -9.63 19.13 33.67
C ASP A 41 -11.09 19.56 33.45
N ASN A 42 -11.38 20.86 33.34
CA ASN A 42 -12.71 21.37 33.02
C ASN A 42 -12.65 22.86 32.62
N PRO A 43 -12.10 23.19 31.43
CA PRO A 43 -11.89 24.58 31.04
C PRO A 43 -13.19 25.37 30.85
N TRP A 44 -14.29 24.68 30.50
CA TRP A 44 -15.56 25.32 30.16
C TRP A 44 -16.77 24.67 30.85
N PRO A 45 -16.92 24.78 32.18
CA PRO A 45 -17.95 24.07 32.94
C PRO A 45 -19.40 24.45 32.59
N ALA A 46 -19.62 25.60 31.95
CA ALA A 46 -20.94 26.02 31.50
C ALA A 46 -21.28 25.54 30.07
N GLN A 47 -20.28 25.41 29.21
CA GLN A 47 -20.43 25.00 27.82
C GLN A 47 -20.32 23.47 27.71
N TYR A 48 -19.26 22.90 28.28
CA TYR A 48 -18.94 21.48 28.31
C TYR A 48 -19.07 20.94 29.75
N PRO A 49 -20.30 20.86 30.30
CA PRO A 49 -20.49 20.49 31.69
C PRO A 49 -20.08 19.04 31.96
N GLY A 50 -18.92 18.86 32.59
CA GLY A 50 -18.39 17.54 32.94
C GLY A 50 -17.35 17.00 31.96
N SER A 51 -16.83 17.83 31.04
CA SER A 51 -15.63 17.48 30.27
C SER A 51 -14.42 17.31 31.18
N GLY A 52 -13.47 16.50 30.73
CA GLY A 52 -12.10 16.43 31.23
C GLY A 52 -11.20 17.48 30.58
N ILE A 53 -9.94 17.11 30.36
CA ILE A 53 -8.99 17.85 29.52
C ILE A 53 -9.51 17.80 28.08
N ILE A 54 -9.50 18.92 27.36
CA ILE A 54 -10.02 18.99 25.98
C ILE A 54 -8.94 19.15 24.90
N TYR A 55 -7.68 19.19 25.32
CA TYR A 55 -6.53 19.45 24.46
C TYR A 55 -5.37 18.53 24.85
N GLU A 56 -4.79 17.83 23.89
CA GLU A 56 -3.53 17.10 24.08
C GLU A 56 -2.61 17.36 22.88
N LEU A 57 -1.41 17.87 23.16
CA LEU A 57 -0.37 18.09 22.15
C LEU A 57 0.60 16.91 22.10
N SER A 58 0.84 16.40 20.89
CA SER A 58 1.78 15.33 20.62
C SER A 58 2.75 15.70 19.49
N GLN A 59 4.00 15.29 19.61
CA GLN A 59 4.93 15.29 18.48
C GLN A 59 4.89 13.92 17.80
N ILE A 60 4.48 13.86 16.54
CA ILE A 60 4.29 12.61 15.79
C ILE A 60 5.47 12.27 14.87
N GLY A 61 6.40 13.19 14.67
CA GLY A 61 7.56 13.00 13.80
C GLY A 61 8.48 14.19 13.77
N VAL A 62 9.41 14.17 12.81
CA VAL A 62 10.31 15.27 12.50
C VAL A 62 10.50 15.39 10.98
N SER A 63 10.87 16.58 10.50
CA SER A 63 11.22 16.80 9.10
C SER A 63 12.54 16.15 8.69
N SER A 64 12.69 15.86 7.40
CA SER A 64 13.78 15.03 6.86
C SER A 64 15.16 15.68 6.95
N ARG A 65 15.27 17.00 6.82
CA ARG A 65 16.55 17.71 6.75
C ARG A 65 16.85 18.52 7.99
N ASP A 66 15.89 19.32 8.41
CA ASP A 66 16.09 20.27 9.52
C ASP A 66 15.74 19.66 10.89
N SER A 67 15.18 18.44 10.91
CA SER A 67 14.74 17.74 12.14
C SER A 67 13.72 18.56 12.96
N LEU A 68 12.89 19.35 12.28
CA LEU A 68 11.85 20.17 12.92
C LEU A 68 10.68 19.29 13.36
N PRO A 69 10.10 19.51 14.54
CA PRO A 69 9.00 18.69 15.03
C PRO A 69 7.74 18.83 14.18
N ILE A 70 7.04 17.71 14.00
CA ILE A 70 5.70 17.67 13.41
C ILE A 70 4.72 17.44 14.56
N TYR A 71 3.84 18.42 14.79
CA TYR A 71 2.89 18.40 15.90
C TYR A 71 1.49 17.96 15.45
N ALA A 72 0.84 17.18 16.29
CA ALA A 72 -0.56 16.84 16.20
C ALA A 72 -1.27 17.24 17.50
N VAL A 73 -2.43 17.88 17.36
CA VAL A 73 -3.30 18.24 18.48
C VAL A 73 -4.50 17.32 18.47
N LYS A 74 -4.80 16.69 19.61
CA LYS A 74 -6.07 16.00 19.85
C LYS A 74 -7.03 16.93 20.58
N LEU A 75 -8.25 17.02 20.07
CA LEU A 75 -9.38 17.75 20.63
C LEU A 75 -10.54 16.77 20.84
N SER A 76 -10.97 16.57 22.07
CA SER A 76 -12.07 15.66 22.47
C SER A 76 -12.60 16.08 23.84
N TYR A 77 -13.74 15.55 24.26
CA TYR A 77 -14.33 15.82 25.58
C TYR A 77 -13.44 15.38 26.74
N ASN A 78 -12.59 14.36 26.51
CA ASN A 78 -11.56 13.87 27.41
C ASN A 78 -10.30 13.51 26.59
N ALA A 79 -9.59 14.53 26.13
CA ALA A 79 -8.43 14.37 25.25
C ALA A 79 -7.33 13.50 25.87
N ASP A 80 -7.16 13.51 27.19
CA ASP A 80 -6.19 12.67 27.91
C ASP A 80 -6.59 11.19 28.04
N GLU A 81 -7.80 10.82 27.61
CA GLU A 81 -8.31 9.45 27.63
C GLU A 81 -8.44 8.88 26.21
N ASN A 82 -8.16 7.58 26.06
CA ASN A 82 -8.48 6.86 24.83
C ASN A 82 -9.92 6.31 24.93
N GLN A 83 -10.86 6.98 24.27
CA GLN A 83 -12.29 6.66 24.29
C GLN A 83 -12.74 6.06 22.94
N ASP A 84 -13.80 5.27 22.99
CA ASP A 84 -14.37 4.54 21.84
C ASP A 84 -15.19 5.50 20.93
N GLU A 85 -14.50 6.48 20.35
CA GLU A 85 -15.07 7.56 19.52
C GLU A 85 -14.58 7.48 18.07
N PRO A 86 -15.40 7.90 17.08
CA PRO A 86 -14.91 8.07 15.72
C PRO A 86 -13.83 9.15 15.67
N ARG A 87 -12.73 8.86 14.95
CA ARG A 87 -11.61 9.79 14.78
C ARG A 87 -11.69 10.54 13.46
N VAL A 88 -11.39 11.83 13.49
CA VAL A 88 -11.33 12.71 12.30
C VAL A 88 -9.95 13.38 12.24
N LEU A 89 -9.35 13.45 11.06
CA LEU A 89 -8.03 14.06 10.85
C LEU A 89 -8.09 15.29 9.95
N ILE A 90 -7.52 16.40 10.39
CA ILE A 90 -7.30 17.61 9.58
C ILE A 90 -5.80 17.80 9.38
N LEU A 91 -5.35 17.71 8.13
CA LEU A 91 -3.99 18.03 7.71
C LEU A 91 -3.99 19.44 7.11
N GLY A 92 -3.25 20.36 7.72
CA GLY A 92 -3.16 21.73 7.27
C GLY A 92 -2.31 21.88 6.02
N GLN A 93 -1.01 21.58 6.10
CA GLN A 93 -0.09 21.93 5.01
C GLN A 93 0.97 20.85 4.73
N CYS A 94 1.03 20.43 3.47
CA CYS A 94 2.07 19.52 2.94
C CYS A 94 2.96 20.20 1.89
N HIS A 95 2.41 21.05 1.02
CA HIS A 95 3.18 21.85 0.08
C HIS A 95 3.48 23.20 0.71
N ALA A 96 4.74 23.60 0.69
CA ALA A 96 5.26 24.72 1.45
C ALA A 96 4.54 26.05 1.16
N GLU A 97 4.21 26.33 -0.09
CA GLU A 97 3.60 27.58 -0.53
C GLU A 97 2.10 27.68 -0.23
N GLU A 98 1.45 26.56 0.11
CA GLU A 98 0.00 26.43 0.28
C GLU A 98 -0.43 26.72 1.74
N ILE A 99 -0.16 27.95 2.21
CA ILE A 99 -0.23 28.33 3.64
C ILE A 99 -1.64 28.52 4.22
N TYR A 100 -2.69 28.63 3.40
CA TYR A 100 -4.07 28.71 3.93
C TYR A 100 -4.44 27.52 4.80
N GLY A 101 -3.93 26.33 4.49
CA GLY A 101 -4.20 25.14 5.28
C GLY A 101 -3.63 25.19 6.70
N VAL A 102 -2.49 25.87 6.91
CA VAL A 102 -1.95 26.14 8.26
C VAL A 102 -2.92 27.00 9.04
N GLU A 103 -3.39 28.10 8.43
CA GLU A 103 -4.31 29.03 9.09
C GLU A 103 -5.65 28.40 9.42
N ILE A 104 -6.22 27.64 8.49
CA ILE A 104 -7.48 26.92 8.72
C ILE A 104 -7.34 25.92 9.86
N ALA A 105 -6.21 25.20 9.94
CA ALA A 105 -5.95 24.26 11.03
C ALA A 105 -5.83 24.98 12.38
N MET A 106 -5.11 26.11 12.44
CA MET A 106 -4.97 26.90 13.67
C MET A 106 -6.29 27.51 14.12
N GLU A 107 -7.08 28.07 13.20
CA GLU A 107 -8.41 28.61 13.51
C GLU A 107 -9.39 27.50 13.93
N LEU A 108 -9.33 26.30 13.35
CA LEU A 108 -10.14 25.18 13.82
C LEU A 108 -9.86 24.84 15.30
N ILE A 109 -8.57 24.80 15.68
CA ILE A 109 -8.17 24.56 17.07
C ILE A 109 -8.72 25.67 17.96
N ASP A 110 -8.53 26.93 17.58
CA ASP A 110 -9.03 28.09 18.33
C ASP A 110 -10.55 28.04 18.53
N TRP A 111 -11.30 27.74 17.45
CA TRP A 111 -12.76 27.67 17.49
C TRP A 111 -13.28 26.61 18.46
N LEU A 112 -12.57 25.49 18.58
CA LEU A 112 -12.97 24.39 19.46
C LEU A 112 -12.51 24.63 20.91
N LEU A 113 -11.37 25.28 21.12
CA LEU A 113 -10.90 25.65 22.45
C LEU A 113 -11.66 26.83 23.06
N HIS A 114 -12.22 27.74 22.26
CA HIS A 114 -12.92 28.93 22.76
C HIS A 114 -14.44 28.81 22.57
N ALA A 115 -15.04 27.91 23.35
CA ALA A 115 -16.46 27.57 23.30
C ALA A 115 -17.43 28.77 23.49
N ASN A 116 -16.99 29.82 24.17
CA ASN A 116 -17.78 31.02 24.46
C ASN A 116 -17.67 32.12 23.39
N ALA A 117 -16.73 31.99 22.45
CA ALA A 117 -16.54 32.95 21.37
C ALA A 117 -17.59 32.79 20.26
N PHE A 118 -17.80 33.86 19.51
CA PHE A 118 -18.71 33.88 18.37
C PHE A 118 -17.91 33.58 17.09
N TYR A 119 -18.27 32.50 16.42
CA TYR A 119 -17.71 32.10 15.13
C TYR A 119 -18.84 31.83 14.13
N PRO A 120 -18.52 31.78 12.82
CA PRO A 120 -19.47 31.42 11.76
C PRO A 120 -20.21 30.10 12.03
N VAL A 121 -19.52 29.08 12.54
CA VAL A 121 -20.13 27.80 12.92
C VAL A 121 -20.74 27.89 14.32
N ASN A 122 -21.99 27.43 14.44
CA ASN A 122 -22.72 27.57 15.68
C ASN A 122 -22.11 26.73 16.81
N TYR A 123 -22.42 27.14 18.04
CA TYR A 123 -21.92 26.48 19.24
C TYR A 123 -22.32 25.00 19.36
N LEU A 124 -23.50 24.60 18.87
CA LEU A 124 -23.97 23.22 19.00
C LEU A 124 -23.18 22.26 18.09
N ASP A 125 -22.83 22.68 16.87
CA ASP A 125 -21.96 21.91 15.98
C ASP A 125 -20.57 21.72 16.61
N ARG A 126 -19.96 22.81 17.11
CA ARG A 126 -18.67 22.75 17.83
C ARG A 126 -18.72 21.88 19.08
N LYS A 127 -19.82 21.94 19.83
CA LYS A 127 -20.04 21.10 21.00
C LYS A 127 -20.13 19.63 20.61
N MET A 128 -20.91 19.29 19.58
CA MET A 128 -21.08 17.91 19.12
C MET A 128 -19.79 17.32 18.56
N ALA A 129 -18.96 18.16 17.94
CA ALA A 129 -17.62 17.81 17.49
C ALA A 129 -16.75 17.31 18.66
N ILE A 130 -16.62 18.10 19.73
CA ILE A 130 -15.82 17.71 20.90
C ILE A 130 -16.46 16.55 21.69
N GLU A 131 -17.78 16.51 21.83
CA GLU A 131 -18.47 15.50 22.65
C GLU A 131 -18.59 14.11 22.04
N ASN A 132 -18.49 13.96 20.72
CA ASN A 132 -18.76 12.67 20.05
C ASN A 132 -17.67 12.25 19.06
N THR A 133 -16.55 12.98 18.99
CA THR A 133 -15.43 12.64 18.11
C THR A 133 -14.10 12.92 18.78
N GLU A 134 -13.10 12.18 18.33
CA GLU A 134 -11.71 12.49 18.61
C GLU A 134 -11.11 13.18 17.37
N LEU A 135 -10.97 14.50 17.44
CA LEU A 135 -10.45 15.34 16.36
C LEU A 135 -8.94 15.48 16.48
N TRP A 136 -8.23 15.16 15.41
CA TRP A 136 -6.78 15.35 15.31
C TRP A 136 -6.47 16.41 14.27
N VAL A 137 -5.62 17.37 14.63
CA VAL A 137 -5.22 18.48 13.76
C VAL A 137 -3.71 18.53 13.67
N VAL A 138 -3.16 18.49 12.45
CA VAL A 138 -1.73 18.66 12.16
C VAL A 138 -1.58 19.94 11.33
N PRO A 139 -1.22 21.09 11.94
CA PRO A 139 -1.16 22.37 11.21
C PRO A 139 -0.19 22.35 10.02
N THR A 140 0.98 21.76 10.19
CA THR A 140 1.92 21.50 9.10
C THR A 140 2.65 20.18 9.33
N HIS A 141 2.86 19.43 8.25
CA HIS A 141 3.80 18.31 8.21
C HIS A 141 4.90 18.54 7.16
N ASN A 142 5.10 19.79 6.74
CA ASN A 142 6.27 20.24 5.99
C ASN A 142 6.83 21.52 6.62
N PRO A 143 7.27 21.46 7.89
CA PRO A 143 7.73 22.64 8.62
C PRO A 143 8.99 23.26 8.00
N GLU A 144 9.89 22.44 7.43
CA GLU A 144 11.11 22.94 6.81
C GLU A 144 10.85 23.69 5.49
N GLY A 145 9.89 23.22 4.69
CA GLY A 145 9.41 23.95 3.53
C GLY A 145 8.69 25.25 3.91
N LEU A 146 7.87 25.23 4.97
CA LEU A 146 7.21 26.43 5.48
C LEU A 146 8.22 27.51 5.92
N LEU A 147 9.34 27.11 6.54
CA LEU A 147 10.45 28.04 6.83
C LEU A 147 11.03 28.69 5.57
N THR A 148 11.11 27.97 4.44
CA THR A 148 11.57 28.57 3.17
C THR A 148 10.62 29.66 2.67
N VAL A 149 9.30 29.46 2.83
CA VAL A 149 8.27 30.41 2.38
C VAL A 149 8.25 31.70 3.21
N HIS A 150 8.32 31.58 4.53
CA HIS A 150 8.38 32.74 5.42
C HIS A 150 9.76 33.38 5.51
N GLY A 151 10.79 32.63 5.12
CA GLY A 151 12.19 32.98 5.19
C GLY A 151 12.85 32.60 6.51
N ASP A 152 14.09 32.12 6.43
CA ASP A 152 14.92 31.77 7.58
C ASP A 152 16.42 31.98 7.28
N THR A 153 17.26 31.92 8.32
CA THR A 153 18.71 32.03 8.19
C THR A 153 19.37 30.65 8.15
N LEU A 154 19.73 30.20 6.94
CA LEU A 154 20.49 28.98 6.74
C LEU A 154 22.00 29.31 6.62
N ASN A 155 22.83 28.75 7.49
CA ASN A 155 24.29 28.97 7.50
C ASN A 155 24.74 30.45 7.53
N GLY A 156 23.92 31.33 8.11
CA GLY A 156 24.20 32.77 8.19
C GLY A 156 23.75 33.57 6.97
N GLU A 157 23.10 32.95 5.99
CA GLU A 157 22.48 33.61 4.85
C GLU A 157 20.95 33.53 4.97
N TRP A 158 20.28 34.65 4.66
CA TRP A 158 18.82 34.70 4.60
C TRP A 158 18.35 33.99 3.33
N ILE A 159 17.55 32.95 3.48
CA ILE A 159 16.88 32.24 2.39
C ILE A 159 15.38 32.50 2.50
N GLN A 160 14.73 32.81 1.38
CA GLN A 160 13.29 32.95 1.29
C GLN A 160 12.83 32.72 -0.15
N ASP A 161 11.73 32.00 -0.31
CA ASP A 161 11.01 31.84 -1.57
C ASP A 161 9.54 31.50 -1.29
N GLU A 162 8.65 32.46 -1.52
CA GLU A 162 7.21 32.32 -1.30
C GLU A 162 6.55 31.30 -2.23
N TRP A 163 7.22 30.91 -3.32
CA TRP A 163 6.72 29.93 -4.28
C TRP A 163 7.24 28.52 -4.03
N TYR A 164 8.16 28.32 -3.08
CA TYR A 164 8.76 27.02 -2.81
C TYR A 164 7.70 26.00 -2.43
N ARG A 165 7.74 24.82 -3.05
CA ARG A 165 6.68 23.81 -2.92
C ARG A 165 6.99 22.63 -2.01
N LYS A 166 8.21 22.13 -2.11
CA LYS A 166 8.59 20.80 -1.62
C LYS A 166 9.07 20.86 -0.16
N ASN A 167 9.58 19.76 0.38
CA ASN A 167 10.47 19.79 1.56
C ASN A 167 11.91 20.10 1.12
N LYS A 168 12.90 20.12 2.02
CA LYS A 168 14.28 20.54 1.70
C LYS A 168 15.24 19.42 1.27
N THR A 169 14.72 18.22 0.95
CA THR A 169 15.58 17.05 0.70
C THR A 169 16.63 17.30 -0.38
N ASP A 170 17.90 17.05 -0.04
CA ASP A 170 19.04 17.25 -0.95
C ASP A 170 19.10 16.11 -1.95
N ILE A 171 18.65 16.41 -3.16
CA ILE A 171 18.43 15.42 -4.21
C ILE A 171 19.73 15.04 -4.90
N ASN A 172 20.74 15.91 -4.89
CA ASN A 172 22.01 15.69 -5.60
C ASN A 172 23.17 15.31 -4.67
N LEU A 173 22.93 15.28 -3.34
CA LEU A 173 23.84 14.91 -2.26
C LEU A 173 25.08 15.81 -2.18
N ASN A 174 24.97 17.08 -2.56
CA ASN A 174 26.08 18.04 -2.49
C ASN A 174 26.15 18.80 -1.15
N GLY A 175 25.15 18.65 -0.27
CA GLY A 175 25.05 19.32 1.02
C GLY A 175 24.65 20.81 0.94
N ILE A 176 24.14 21.26 -0.19
CA ILE A 176 23.64 22.61 -0.48
C ILE A 176 22.13 22.48 -0.70
N PHE A 177 21.35 23.45 -0.23
CA PHE A 177 19.92 23.53 -0.54
C PHE A 177 19.72 24.34 -1.82
N ASP A 178 19.50 23.64 -2.93
CA ASP A 178 19.46 24.18 -4.29
C ASP A 178 18.01 24.49 -4.74
N TYR A 179 17.62 25.77 -4.68
CA TYR A 179 16.33 26.30 -5.14
C TYR A 179 16.50 27.57 -5.99
N VAL A 180 15.46 27.97 -6.73
CA VAL A 180 15.47 29.19 -7.54
C VAL A 180 14.25 30.04 -7.22
N TYR A 181 14.48 31.25 -6.71
CA TYR A 181 13.41 32.23 -6.44
C TYR A 181 12.45 32.37 -7.63
N GLY A 182 11.24 31.87 -7.44
CA GLY A 182 10.22 31.83 -8.49
C GLY A 182 9.42 30.52 -8.44
N PRO A 183 8.41 30.38 -9.32
CA PRO A 183 7.70 29.13 -9.45
C PRO A 183 8.60 28.06 -10.07
N GLY A 184 9.02 27.11 -9.22
CA GLY A 184 9.78 25.92 -9.56
C GLY A 184 11.16 26.17 -10.15
N ASN A 185 11.70 25.14 -10.83
CA ASN A 185 13.13 24.95 -11.07
C ASN A 185 13.93 24.67 -9.78
N ASP A 186 13.25 24.15 -8.77
CA ASP A 186 13.82 23.74 -7.50
C ASP A 186 14.39 22.33 -7.63
N SER A 187 15.72 22.23 -7.78
CA SER A 187 16.39 20.94 -7.93
C SER A 187 16.34 20.08 -6.68
N ASP A 188 16.25 20.71 -5.51
CA ASP A 188 16.07 20.02 -4.23
C ASP A 188 14.62 19.97 -3.78
N GLY A 189 14.34 18.97 -2.94
CA GLY A 189 13.05 18.70 -2.35
C GLY A 189 12.27 17.61 -3.06
N VAL A 190 11.38 16.99 -2.29
CA VAL A 190 10.38 16.01 -2.71
C VAL A 190 8.98 16.59 -2.51
N ASP A 191 8.10 16.39 -3.49
CA ASP A 191 6.67 16.68 -3.37
C ASP A 191 6.04 15.62 -2.44
N LEU A 192 5.71 16.05 -1.22
CA LEU A 192 5.17 15.16 -0.18
C LEU A 192 3.84 14.50 -0.59
N ASN A 193 3.03 15.15 -1.44
CA ASN A 193 1.78 14.58 -1.98
C ASN A 193 2.00 13.77 -3.27
N ARG A 194 3.23 13.33 -3.51
CA ARG A 194 3.61 12.32 -4.51
C ARG A 194 4.36 11.13 -3.90
N ASN A 195 4.66 11.18 -2.60
CA ASN A 195 5.55 10.22 -1.92
C ASN A 195 4.80 9.03 -1.27
N TYR A 196 3.49 8.89 -1.45
CA TYR A 196 2.72 7.74 -0.95
C TYR A 196 2.80 6.54 -1.90
N ASP A 197 2.81 5.31 -1.39
CA ASP A 197 3.09 4.09 -2.18
C ASP A 197 2.01 3.67 -3.18
N PHE A 198 0.78 4.15 -3.02
CA PHE A 198 -0.33 3.76 -3.88
C PHE A 198 -0.29 4.54 -5.20
N ASN A 199 -0.03 3.84 -6.30
CA ASN A 199 0.21 4.40 -7.63
C ASN A 199 1.40 5.39 -7.70
N TRP A 200 2.36 5.31 -6.76
CA TRP A 200 3.59 6.12 -6.74
C TRP A 200 4.35 6.10 -8.09
N ILE A 201 4.29 4.95 -8.77
CA ILE A 201 5.02 4.66 -10.00
C ILE A 201 4.68 5.56 -11.18
N PHE A 202 3.60 6.35 -11.14
CA PHE A 202 3.26 7.33 -12.19
C PHE A 202 3.59 8.78 -11.79
N GLY A 203 4.16 9.01 -10.60
CA GLY A 203 4.69 10.32 -10.21
C GLY A 203 5.93 10.71 -11.00
N ASP A 204 6.25 11.99 -10.98
CA ASP A 204 7.30 12.58 -11.80
C ASP A 204 8.71 12.18 -11.30
N ASP A 205 9.61 11.93 -12.25
CA ASP A 205 11.00 11.59 -11.98
C ASP A 205 11.86 12.83 -11.69
N LYS A 206 13.11 12.57 -11.27
CA LYS A 206 14.07 13.62 -10.94
C LYS A 206 14.30 14.55 -12.13
N TYR A 207 14.14 15.84 -11.87
CA TYR A 207 14.29 16.92 -12.85
C TYR A 207 13.33 16.85 -14.05
N GLU A 208 12.12 16.34 -13.84
CA GLU A 208 11.08 16.36 -14.87
C GLU A 208 10.59 17.78 -15.18
N LEU A 209 10.48 18.09 -16.47
CA LEU A 209 10.01 19.39 -16.93
C LEU A 209 8.48 19.45 -16.88
N ASP A 210 7.97 20.60 -16.48
CA ASP A 210 6.54 20.89 -16.48
C ASP A 210 6.15 21.68 -17.74
N TYR A 211 4.94 21.43 -18.23
CA TYR A 211 4.39 22.07 -19.42
C TYR A 211 3.12 22.88 -19.11
N GLY A 212 2.80 23.03 -17.82
CA GLY A 212 1.62 23.72 -17.35
C GLY A 212 0.33 22.94 -17.57
N CYS A 213 -0.73 23.41 -16.91
CA CYS A 213 -2.06 22.83 -17.04
C CYS A 213 -2.83 23.44 -18.21
N SER A 214 -3.85 22.72 -18.70
CA SER A 214 -4.68 23.18 -19.84
C SER A 214 -5.35 24.54 -19.62
N GLY A 215 -5.73 24.84 -18.37
CA GLY A 215 -6.31 26.13 -17.97
C GLY A 215 -5.29 27.25 -17.81
N ASN A 216 -4.00 26.94 -17.68
CA ASN A 216 -2.91 27.90 -17.56
C ASN A 216 -1.59 27.35 -18.14
N PRO A 217 -1.48 27.20 -19.48
CA PRO A 217 -0.30 26.56 -20.10
C PRO A 217 1.00 27.37 -19.98
N SER A 218 0.91 28.62 -19.54
CA SER A 218 2.06 29.50 -19.33
C SER A 218 2.66 29.39 -17.93
N TYR A 219 1.97 28.69 -17.02
CA TYR A 219 2.47 28.39 -15.69
C TYR A 219 3.37 27.15 -15.78
N ILE A 220 4.68 27.35 -15.64
CA ILE A 220 5.70 26.29 -15.76
C ILE A 220 6.39 26.17 -14.41
N SER A 221 6.27 25.00 -13.80
CA SER A 221 6.81 24.63 -12.48
C SER A 221 7.71 23.40 -12.58
N ASN A 222 8.83 23.54 -13.30
CA ASN A 222 9.76 22.42 -13.52
C ASN A 222 10.24 21.85 -12.17
N PHE A 223 10.32 20.52 -12.06
CA PHE A 223 10.85 19.79 -10.89
C PHE A 223 9.99 19.82 -9.62
N ASP A 224 8.86 20.54 -9.63
CA ASP A 224 8.01 20.76 -8.45
C ASP A 224 7.28 19.50 -7.98
N TYR A 225 7.06 18.53 -8.86
CA TYR A 225 6.26 17.34 -8.58
C TYR A 225 7.09 16.07 -8.36
N TYR A 226 8.39 16.22 -8.10
CA TYR A 226 9.28 15.08 -7.93
C TYR A 226 8.82 14.18 -6.77
N ARG A 227 8.58 12.90 -7.06
CA ARG A 227 7.94 11.93 -6.13
C ARG A 227 8.84 11.35 -5.03
N GLY A 228 10.14 11.63 -5.06
CA GLY A 228 11.15 10.97 -4.23
C GLY A 228 11.81 9.77 -4.91
N GLU A 229 12.80 9.18 -4.25
CA GLU A 229 13.57 8.04 -4.78
C GLU A 229 12.83 6.70 -4.63
N GLU A 230 12.02 6.58 -3.57
CA GLU A 230 11.15 5.45 -3.29
C GLU A 230 9.90 5.91 -2.52
N PRO A 231 8.81 5.13 -2.48
CA PRO A 231 7.66 5.45 -1.65
C PRO A 231 8.06 5.61 -0.18
N PHE A 232 7.50 6.62 0.48
CA PHE A 232 7.80 6.96 1.88
C PHE A 232 9.27 7.27 2.16
N SER A 233 10.01 7.79 1.18
CA SER A 233 11.39 8.24 1.40
C SER A 233 11.49 9.37 2.42
N GLU A 234 10.45 10.19 2.55
CA GLU A 234 10.45 11.38 3.43
C GLU A 234 9.92 11.06 4.83
N LEU A 235 10.64 11.48 5.88
CA LEU A 235 10.25 11.28 7.29
C LEU A 235 8.90 11.94 7.60
N GLU A 236 8.58 13.04 6.94
CA GLU A 236 7.30 13.74 7.02
C GLU A 236 6.14 12.80 6.66
N ILE A 237 6.25 12.08 5.54
CA ILE A 237 5.20 11.16 5.09
C ILE A 237 5.23 9.86 5.86
N GLN A 238 6.40 9.39 6.33
CA GLN A 238 6.45 8.27 7.26
C GLN A 238 5.67 8.57 8.54
N ALA A 239 5.80 9.78 9.10
CA ALA A 239 5.05 10.21 10.29
C ALA A 239 3.54 10.20 10.04
N ILE A 240 3.07 10.79 8.93
CA ILE A 240 1.64 10.81 8.59
C ILE A 240 1.09 9.41 8.29
N ARG A 241 1.86 8.56 7.59
CA ARG A 241 1.52 7.16 7.31
C ARG A 241 1.30 6.38 8.60
N ASP A 242 2.28 6.43 9.49
CA ASP A 242 2.28 5.66 10.74
C ASP A 242 1.14 6.15 11.64
N PHE A 243 0.93 7.47 11.69
CA PHE A 243 -0.18 8.08 12.41
C PHE A 243 -1.55 7.67 11.87
N ALA A 244 -1.73 7.63 10.55
CA ALA A 244 -2.98 7.20 9.91
C ALA A 244 -3.31 5.72 10.18
N ILE A 245 -2.28 4.85 10.15
CA ILE A 245 -2.41 3.42 10.44
C ILE A 245 -2.73 3.20 11.92
N GLU A 246 -2.03 3.89 12.82
CA GLU A 246 -2.22 3.75 14.27
C GLU A 246 -3.61 4.21 14.71
N LYS A 247 -4.06 5.39 14.24
CA LYS A 247 -5.31 5.99 14.71
C LYS A 247 -6.54 5.43 14.01
N GLN A 248 -6.42 4.86 12.82
CA GLN A 248 -7.56 4.33 12.04
C GLN A 248 -8.69 5.37 11.88
N PHE A 249 -8.35 6.53 11.31
CA PHE A 249 -9.29 7.63 11.09
C PHE A 249 -10.50 7.21 10.24
N LEU A 250 -11.68 7.74 10.57
CA LEU A 250 -12.90 7.51 9.79
C LEU A 250 -12.97 8.46 8.58
N LEU A 251 -12.72 9.75 8.82
CA LEU A 251 -12.77 10.82 7.83
C LEU A 251 -11.56 11.74 7.98
N SER A 252 -11.13 12.37 6.89
CA SER A 252 -10.05 13.35 6.92
C SER A 252 -10.25 14.48 5.91
N ILE A 253 -9.68 15.63 6.20
CA ILE A 253 -9.45 16.71 5.23
C ILE A 253 -7.94 16.98 5.15
N ALA A 254 -7.43 17.15 3.93
CA ALA A 254 -6.10 17.67 3.67
C ALA A 254 -6.24 18.97 2.88
N TYR A 255 -5.80 20.08 3.47
CA TYR A 255 -5.85 21.38 2.81
C TYR A 255 -4.68 21.57 1.85
N HIS A 256 -5.00 22.20 0.74
CA HIS A 256 -4.12 22.52 -0.38
C HIS A 256 -4.49 23.91 -0.92
N SER A 257 -3.68 24.42 -1.84
CA SER A 257 -4.02 25.60 -2.64
C SER A 257 -3.41 25.51 -4.04
N SER A 258 -4.12 26.02 -5.04
CA SER A 258 -3.71 25.88 -6.43
C SER A 258 -2.98 27.12 -6.96
N ARG A 259 -1.64 27.15 -6.85
CA ARG A 259 -0.77 28.19 -7.43
C ARG A 259 -1.04 28.43 -8.93
N SER A 260 -1.29 27.35 -9.68
CA SER A 260 -1.59 27.41 -11.12
C SER A 260 -2.95 28.02 -11.46
N GLY A 261 -3.88 28.04 -10.50
CA GLY A 261 -5.30 28.37 -10.68
C GLY A 261 -6.16 27.29 -11.33
N CYS A 262 -5.59 26.19 -11.83
CA CYS A 262 -6.33 25.19 -12.60
C CYS A 262 -7.26 24.31 -11.76
N VAL A 263 -6.99 24.21 -10.45
CA VAL A 263 -7.78 23.41 -9.52
C VAL A 263 -8.24 24.19 -8.29
N SER A 264 -8.09 25.52 -8.28
CA SER A 264 -8.59 26.39 -7.21
C SER A 264 -10.07 26.19 -6.92
N GLU A 265 -10.44 26.33 -5.65
CA GLU A 265 -11.82 26.27 -5.17
C GLU A 265 -12.50 24.93 -5.49
N LYS A 266 -11.81 23.83 -5.20
CA LYS A 266 -12.27 22.45 -5.42
C LYS A 266 -12.20 21.60 -4.17
N VAL A 267 -13.08 20.61 -4.11
CA VAL A 267 -13.01 19.48 -3.17
C VAL A 267 -12.75 18.21 -3.98
N ILE A 268 -11.56 17.64 -3.83
CA ILE A 268 -11.09 16.46 -4.56
C ILE A 268 -11.12 15.24 -3.63
N TYR A 269 -11.58 14.10 -4.12
CA TYR A 269 -11.74 12.90 -3.30
C TYR A 269 -11.44 11.57 -4.03
N PRO A 270 -11.15 10.48 -3.29
CA PRO A 270 -10.90 9.16 -3.85
C PRO A 270 -12.12 8.59 -4.58
N TRP A 271 -11.91 7.81 -5.61
CA TRP A 271 -11.30 8.33 -6.83
C TRP A 271 -12.29 8.10 -7.96
N LEU A 272 -12.04 8.74 -9.09
CA LEU A 272 -12.71 8.46 -10.36
C LEU A 272 -11.65 8.52 -11.46
N TRP A 273 -10.69 7.59 -11.42
CA TRP A 273 -9.51 7.61 -12.30
C TRP A 273 -9.89 7.66 -13.78
N THR A 274 -10.94 6.93 -14.14
CA THR A 274 -11.64 7.03 -15.43
C THR A 274 -13.15 6.93 -15.16
N GLU A 275 -13.97 7.19 -16.18
CA GLU A 275 -15.45 7.09 -16.07
C GLU A 275 -15.91 5.74 -15.50
N ASN A 276 -15.17 4.65 -15.77
CA ASN A 276 -15.51 3.29 -15.36
C ASN A 276 -14.63 2.75 -14.22
N LYS A 277 -13.80 3.59 -13.59
CA LYS A 277 -12.94 3.21 -12.46
C LYS A 277 -13.18 4.11 -11.25
N PRO A 278 -14.42 4.14 -10.70
CA PRO A 278 -14.66 4.73 -9.40
C PRO A 278 -14.03 3.88 -8.28
N SER A 279 -13.79 4.50 -7.12
CA SER A 279 -13.47 3.76 -5.89
C SER A 279 -14.64 2.87 -5.45
N PRO A 280 -14.42 1.75 -4.74
CA PRO A 280 -15.50 0.87 -4.28
C PRO A 280 -16.60 1.58 -3.46
N ASP A 281 -16.26 2.55 -2.62
CA ASP A 281 -17.20 3.31 -1.79
C ASP A 281 -17.65 4.63 -2.47
N PHE A 282 -17.49 4.77 -3.78
CA PHE A 282 -17.61 6.07 -4.48
C PHE A 282 -18.93 6.78 -4.22
N GLU A 283 -20.07 6.10 -4.12
CA GLU A 283 -21.34 6.76 -3.81
C GLU A 283 -21.32 7.52 -2.47
N VAL A 284 -20.67 6.96 -1.44
CA VAL A 284 -20.48 7.62 -0.14
C VAL A 284 -19.50 8.78 -0.29
N VAL A 285 -18.34 8.50 -0.91
CA VAL A 285 -17.23 9.44 -1.01
C VAL A 285 -17.66 10.69 -1.80
N ASP A 286 -18.29 10.49 -2.95
CA ASP A 286 -18.73 11.53 -3.85
C ASP A 286 -19.93 12.33 -3.30
N LYS A 287 -20.90 11.68 -2.64
CA LYS A 287 -22.01 12.42 -2.02
C LYS A 287 -21.51 13.37 -0.93
N LEU A 288 -20.68 12.87 -0.01
CA LEU A 288 -20.14 13.69 1.08
C LEU A 288 -19.19 14.77 0.55
N GLY A 289 -18.39 14.49 -0.49
CA GLY A 289 -17.55 15.50 -1.14
C GLY A 289 -18.35 16.63 -1.79
N ARG A 290 -19.47 16.30 -2.44
CA ARG A 290 -20.43 17.29 -2.98
C ARG A 290 -21.06 18.13 -1.89
N ASP A 291 -21.42 17.54 -0.77
CA ASP A 291 -22.02 18.26 0.35
C ASP A 291 -21.01 19.23 0.97
N ILE A 292 -19.79 18.77 1.29
CA ILE A 292 -18.69 19.62 1.78
C ILE A 292 -18.48 20.81 0.83
N ALA A 293 -18.34 20.54 -0.47
CA ALA A 293 -18.11 21.58 -1.47
C ALA A 293 -19.27 22.61 -1.51
N SER A 294 -20.50 22.17 -1.33
CA SER A 294 -21.69 23.04 -1.32
C SER A 294 -21.76 24.01 -0.14
N PHE A 295 -21.01 23.73 0.94
CA PHE A 295 -20.93 24.60 2.11
C PHE A 295 -19.76 25.59 2.07
N ILE A 296 -18.93 25.56 1.03
CA ILE A 296 -17.80 26.47 0.85
C ILE A 296 -18.12 27.38 -0.35
N PRO A 297 -18.61 28.61 -0.13
CA PRO A 297 -18.81 29.58 -1.22
C PRO A 297 -17.48 29.87 -1.92
N THR A 298 -17.50 30.26 -3.19
CA THR A 298 -16.31 30.82 -3.87
C THR A 298 -16.01 32.23 -3.35
N GLN A 299 -14.77 32.72 -3.51
CA GLN A 299 -14.32 34.03 -3.03
C GLN A 299 -15.16 35.19 -3.60
N ASP A 300 -15.71 35.03 -4.80
CA ASP A 300 -16.62 36.02 -5.40
C ASP A 300 -18.07 35.93 -4.88
N GLY A 301 -18.38 34.91 -4.07
CA GLY A 301 -19.69 34.63 -3.49
C GLY A 301 -20.77 34.21 -4.50
N ILE A 302 -20.40 33.91 -5.75
CA ILE A 302 -21.38 33.60 -6.82
C ILE A 302 -21.79 32.13 -6.79
N THR A 303 -20.83 31.24 -6.52
CA THR A 303 -21.03 29.79 -6.51
C THR A 303 -20.43 29.18 -5.25
N THR A 304 -20.34 27.85 -5.21
CA THR A 304 -19.64 27.09 -4.19
C THR A 304 -18.50 26.32 -4.83
N TYR A 305 -17.61 25.75 -4.02
CA TYR A 305 -16.50 24.96 -4.50
C TYR A 305 -16.98 23.82 -5.40
N LEU A 306 -16.15 23.45 -6.37
CA LEU A 306 -16.48 22.37 -7.31
C LEU A 306 -16.02 21.02 -6.73
N PRO A 307 -16.93 20.06 -6.52
CA PRO A 307 -16.59 18.70 -6.15
C PRO A 307 -16.03 17.92 -7.34
N SER A 308 -15.00 17.11 -7.12
CA SER A 308 -14.37 16.30 -8.17
C SER A 308 -13.82 14.98 -7.64
N GLY A 309 -14.18 13.86 -8.27
CA GLY A 309 -13.43 12.62 -8.12
C GLY A 309 -12.01 12.80 -8.63
N SER A 310 -11.02 12.25 -7.92
CA SER A 310 -9.62 12.34 -8.31
C SER A 310 -9.34 11.49 -9.55
N ILE A 311 -8.70 12.11 -10.54
CA ILE A 311 -8.19 11.43 -11.74
C ILE A 311 -6.69 11.15 -11.65
N SER A 312 -6.04 11.63 -10.59
CA SER A 312 -4.59 11.49 -10.40
C SER A 312 -4.28 10.12 -9.84
N ARG A 313 -3.28 9.45 -10.41
CA ARG A 313 -2.75 8.17 -9.94
C ARG A 313 -1.26 8.32 -9.66
N ARG A 314 -0.83 9.28 -8.84
CA ARG A 314 0.60 9.66 -8.74
C ARG A 314 1.15 9.63 -7.32
N GLY A 315 0.70 8.70 -6.48
CA GLY A 315 1.16 8.63 -5.08
C GLY A 315 0.59 9.72 -4.19
N ASN A 316 -0.68 10.11 -4.43
CA ASN A 316 -1.38 11.13 -3.66
C ASN A 316 -2.00 10.58 -2.35
N ALA A 317 -2.04 11.43 -1.33
CA ALA A 317 -2.46 11.09 0.02
C ALA A 317 -3.88 10.52 0.07
N HIS A 318 -4.87 11.19 -0.54
CA HIS A 318 -6.27 10.80 -0.36
C HIS A 318 -6.59 9.39 -0.90
N ASP A 319 -6.00 8.99 -2.03
CA ASP A 319 -6.18 7.61 -2.55
C ASP A 319 -5.45 6.59 -1.67
N TRP A 320 -4.30 6.97 -1.10
CA TRP A 320 -3.56 6.13 -0.17
C TRP A 320 -4.34 5.92 1.14
N PHE A 321 -4.81 7.00 1.78
CA PHE A 321 -5.62 6.95 3.00
C PHE A 321 -6.82 6.02 2.81
N TYR A 322 -7.56 6.20 1.73
CA TYR A 322 -8.71 5.36 1.46
C TYR A 322 -8.30 3.92 1.16
N SER A 323 -7.38 3.64 0.24
CA SER A 323 -7.01 2.26 -0.09
C SER A 323 -6.40 1.49 1.09
N GLN A 324 -5.51 2.12 1.87
CA GLN A 324 -4.74 1.43 2.91
C GLN A 324 -5.43 1.40 4.28
N THR A 325 -6.17 2.44 4.65
CA THR A 325 -6.74 2.56 6.02
C THR A 325 -8.27 2.52 6.03
N GLY A 326 -8.92 2.92 4.94
CA GLY A 326 -10.38 3.08 4.86
C GLY A 326 -10.87 4.44 5.27
N CYS A 327 -9.98 5.31 5.76
CA CYS A 327 -10.26 6.73 5.96
C CYS A 327 -10.62 7.39 4.63
N ILE A 328 -11.78 8.03 4.55
CA ILE A 328 -12.15 8.85 3.39
C ILE A 328 -11.55 10.25 3.61
N GLN A 329 -10.49 10.56 2.88
CA GLN A 329 -9.83 11.87 2.93
C GLN A 329 -10.27 12.77 1.77
N TYR A 330 -10.60 14.02 2.07
CA TYR A 330 -10.95 15.05 1.09
C TYR A 330 -9.81 16.05 0.98
N LEU A 331 -9.31 16.24 -0.24
CA LEU A 331 -8.37 17.31 -0.55
C LEU A 331 -9.14 18.58 -0.87
N ILE A 332 -8.90 19.67 -0.15
CA ILE A 332 -9.58 20.96 -0.39
C ILE A 332 -8.58 21.99 -0.90
N GLU A 333 -8.79 22.45 -2.14
CA GLU A 333 -8.01 23.50 -2.79
C GLU A 333 -8.52 24.88 -2.34
N ALA A 334 -8.06 25.31 -1.17
CA ALA A 334 -8.48 26.53 -0.50
C ALA A 334 -8.01 27.79 -1.25
N GLY A 335 -8.95 28.69 -1.48
CA GLY A 335 -8.72 29.97 -2.11
C GLY A 335 -8.59 29.92 -3.62
N THR A 336 -8.40 31.11 -4.21
CA THR A 336 -8.19 31.28 -5.65
C THR A 336 -6.72 31.02 -6.03
N SER A 337 -6.31 31.34 -7.26
CA SER A 337 -4.89 31.34 -7.64
C SER A 337 -4.06 32.37 -6.86
N ASN A 338 -4.71 33.35 -6.21
CA ASN A 338 -4.08 34.22 -5.22
C ASN A 338 -4.08 33.53 -3.84
N MET A 339 -3.30 32.46 -3.73
CA MET A 339 -3.24 31.60 -2.53
C MET A 339 -2.49 32.22 -1.33
N GLN A 340 -1.86 33.38 -1.52
CA GLN A 340 -1.10 34.11 -0.49
C GLN A 340 -1.49 35.59 -0.53
N SER A 341 -2.79 35.86 -0.34
CA SER A 341 -3.30 37.24 -0.35
C SER A 341 -2.59 38.10 0.71
N SER A 342 -2.35 39.38 0.39
CA SER A 342 -1.90 40.39 1.38
C SER A 342 -3.07 41.10 2.05
N ASP A 343 -4.29 40.86 1.59
CA ASP A 343 -5.52 41.42 2.16
C ASP A 343 -6.04 40.50 3.27
N VAL A 344 -5.97 40.99 4.51
CA VAL A 344 -6.41 40.26 5.71
C VAL A 344 -7.89 39.90 5.65
N ASP A 345 -8.75 40.75 5.08
CA ASP A 345 -10.18 40.46 5.00
C ASP A 345 -10.44 39.25 4.08
N ILE A 346 -9.64 39.08 3.02
CA ILE A 346 -9.70 37.90 2.13
C ILE A 346 -9.16 36.66 2.84
N ILE A 347 -8.13 36.81 3.68
CA ILE A 347 -7.56 35.70 4.46
C ILE A 347 -8.62 35.14 5.41
N GLU A 348 -9.19 35.99 6.27
CA GLU A 348 -10.20 35.58 7.25
C GLU A 348 -11.44 35.00 6.56
N ASP A 349 -11.94 35.65 5.49
CA ASP A 349 -13.08 35.15 4.73
C ASP A 349 -12.82 33.77 4.11
N THR A 350 -11.60 33.52 3.63
CA THR A 350 -11.22 32.21 3.09
C THR A 350 -11.19 31.15 4.18
N ILE A 351 -10.65 31.47 5.36
CA ILE A 351 -10.60 30.54 6.49
C ILE A 351 -12.02 30.21 6.98
N ASP A 352 -12.82 31.24 7.24
CA ASP A 352 -14.20 31.12 7.72
C ASP A 352 -15.04 30.21 6.82
N ARG A 353 -15.04 30.47 5.49
CA ARG A 353 -15.82 29.68 4.53
C ARG A 353 -15.38 28.23 4.47
N ASN A 354 -14.08 27.95 4.57
CA ASN A 354 -13.57 26.57 4.53
C ASN A 354 -13.91 25.79 5.81
N LEU A 355 -13.90 26.44 6.97
CA LEU A 355 -14.28 25.80 8.23
C LEU A 355 -15.75 25.37 8.25
N VAL A 356 -16.66 26.10 7.59
CA VAL A 356 -18.06 25.67 7.46
C VAL A 356 -18.15 24.30 6.76
N GLY A 357 -17.40 24.11 5.66
CA GLY A 357 -17.31 22.82 4.97
C GLY A 357 -16.66 21.73 5.83
N ALA A 358 -15.61 22.06 6.58
CA ALA A 358 -14.97 21.11 7.51
C ALA A 358 -15.93 20.61 8.58
N PHE A 359 -16.72 21.50 9.18
CA PHE A 359 -17.69 21.12 10.20
C PHE A 359 -18.81 20.22 9.66
N HIS A 360 -19.16 20.31 8.37
CA HIS A 360 -20.08 19.34 7.77
C HIS A 360 -19.51 17.91 7.80
N LEU A 361 -18.22 17.74 7.48
CA LEU A 361 -17.53 16.45 7.59
C LEU A 361 -17.42 15.99 9.05
N ILE A 362 -17.12 16.89 9.99
CA ILE A 362 -17.07 16.56 11.42
C ILE A 362 -18.46 16.15 11.94
N ASN A 363 -19.52 16.81 11.46
CA ASN A 363 -20.91 16.46 11.75
C ASN A 363 -21.28 15.05 11.25
N ARG A 364 -20.70 14.64 10.11
CA ARG A 364 -20.85 13.27 9.58
C ARG A 364 -20.29 12.22 10.54
N ALA A 365 -19.12 12.49 11.13
CA ALA A 365 -18.48 11.60 12.09
C ALA A 365 -19.15 11.61 13.47
N SER A 366 -19.45 12.79 14.00
CA SER A 366 -20.12 12.95 15.32
C SER A 366 -21.55 12.44 15.34
N GLY A 367 -22.15 12.21 14.17
CA GLY A 367 -23.56 11.88 14.06
C GLY A 367 -24.46 13.06 14.37
N ASN A 368 -23.99 14.28 14.16
CA ASN A 368 -24.83 15.47 14.23
C ASN A 368 -25.52 15.71 12.89
N ASN A 369 -26.83 15.44 12.84
CA ASN A 369 -27.67 15.63 11.66
C ASN A 369 -28.67 16.78 11.83
N PHE A 370 -28.42 17.68 12.79
CA PHE A 370 -29.25 18.86 13.04
C PHE A 370 -28.55 20.14 12.55
N GLY A 371 -29.33 21.20 12.36
CA GLY A 371 -28.80 22.50 11.92
C GLY A 371 -28.60 22.60 10.41
N GLU A 372 -28.05 23.73 9.98
CA GLU A 372 -27.89 24.05 8.55
C GLU A 372 -26.77 23.22 7.88
N ILE A 373 -25.76 22.85 8.65
CA ILE A 373 -24.57 22.10 8.20
C ILE A 373 -24.54 20.66 8.76
N GLY A 374 -25.64 20.18 9.33
CA GLY A 374 -25.77 18.79 9.79
C GLY A 374 -25.60 17.80 8.64
N ALA A 375 -25.13 16.59 8.95
CA ALA A 375 -24.88 15.56 7.94
C ALA A 375 -25.73 14.31 8.19
N ASP A 376 -26.22 13.70 7.11
CA ASP A 376 -26.94 12.42 7.18
C ASP A 376 -26.04 11.33 7.80
N LYS A 377 -26.58 10.49 8.67
CA LYS A 377 -25.78 9.60 9.51
C LYS A 377 -25.28 8.31 8.87
N TYR A 378 -25.96 7.75 7.88
CA TYR A 378 -25.72 6.42 7.26
C TYR A 378 -24.41 5.73 7.65
N LEU A 379 -24.38 5.13 8.85
CA LEU A 379 -23.20 4.49 9.42
C LEU A 379 -23.68 3.30 10.23
N ILE A 380 -23.03 2.17 10.03
CA ILE A 380 -23.18 0.97 10.85
C ILE A 380 -21.93 0.81 11.72
N HIS A 381 -22.12 0.48 12.98
CA HIS A 381 -21.04 0.19 13.91
C HIS A 381 -21.46 -0.83 14.96
N GLY A 382 -20.48 -1.45 15.61
CA GLY A 382 -20.73 -2.42 16.67
C GLY A 382 -19.45 -3.08 17.12
N LEU A 383 -19.53 -3.80 18.24
CA LEU A 383 -18.43 -4.62 18.76
C LEU A 383 -18.47 -6.02 18.14
N ILE A 384 -17.30 -6.57 17.85
CA ILE A 384 -17.17 -7.96 17.41
C ILE A 384 -16.52 -8.76 18.53
N LYS A 385 -17.22 -9.81 18.98
CA LYS A 385 -16.85 -10.57 20.17
C LYS A 385 -16.99 -12.07 19.99
N ASP A 386 -16.27 -12.83 20.80
CA ASP A 386 -16.49 -14.26 20.96
C ASP A 386 -17.83 -14.53 21.67
N ILE A 387 -18.64 -15.43 21.11
CA ILE A 387 -19.96 -15.77 21.67
C ILE A 387 -19.92 -16.40 23.08
N ASN A 388 -18.82 -17.05 23.43
CA ASN A 388 -18.66 -17.79 24.69
C ASN A 388 -17.95 -16.97 25.77
N SER A 389 -16.90 -16.22 25.42
CA SER A 389 -16.08 -15.47 26.39
C SER A 389 -16.45 -13.99 26.50
N ASP A 390 -17.20 -13.43 25.54
CA ASP A 390 -17.44 -11.98 25.38
C ASP A 390 -16.14 -11.16 25.15
N GLU A 391 -15.02 -11.82 24.85
CA GLU A 391 -13.77 -11.16 24.49
C GLU A 391 -13.89 -10.49 23.12
N ILE A 392 -13.32 -9.28 22.99
CA ILE A 392 -13.26 -8.55 21.72
C ILE A 392 -12.33 -9.25 20.73
N LEU A 393 -12.72 -9.27 19.46
CA LEU A 393 -11.97 -9.94 18.40
C LEU A 393 -11.36 -8.93 17.44
N ASN A 394 -10.14 -9.23 16.98
CA ASN A 394 -9.58 -8.58 15.80
C ASN A 394 -10.21 -9.23 14.55
N ALA A 395 -11.11 -8.52 13.90
CA ALA A 395 -11.91 -9.07 12.81
C ALA A 395 -11.90 -8.16 11.58
N GLU A 396 -11.88 -8.77 10.40
CA GLU A 396 -12.08 -8.10 9.13
C GLU A 396 -13.59 -7.88 8.90
N VAL A 397 -13.97 -6.66 8.52
CA VAL A 397 -15.34 -6.24 8.30
C VAL A 397 -15.55 -5.68 6.89
N SER A 398 -16.36 -6.39 6.13
CA SER A 398 -16.56 -6.13 4.71
C SER A 398 -18.04 -5.88 4.39
N ILE A 399 -18.31 -4.78 3.70
CA ILE A 399 -19.59 -4.50 3.04
C ILE A 399 -19.45 -4.98 1.60
N LEU A 400 -20.06 -6.11 1.24
CA LEU A 400 -19.72 -6.82 -0.01
C LEU A 400 -19.97 -5.99 -1.27
N GLU A 401 -20.94 -5.09 -1.24
CA GLU A 401 -21.27 -4.19 -2.34
C GLU A 401 -20.24 -3.05 -2.53
N MET A 402 -19.39 -2.81 -1.53
CA MET A 402 -18.39 -1.73 -1.47
C MET A 402 -16.98 -2.31 -1.27
N GLN A 403 -16.72 -3.50 -1.79
CA GLN A 403 -15.39 -4.13 -1.77
C GLN A 403 -14.64 -3.93 -3.09
N GLY A 404 -13.31 -3.95 -3.01
CA GLY A 404 -12.43 -3.98 -4.16
C GLY A 404 -11.08 -4.62 -3.81
N PRO A 405 -10.44 -5.32 -4.76
CA PRO A 405 -9.23 -6.10 -4.49
C PRO A 405 -7.99 -5.25 -4.19
N MET A 406 -8.02 -3.95 -4.52
CA MET A 406 -6.96 -3.00 -4.19
C MET A 406 -7.01 -2.50 -2.75
N LEU A 407 -8.12 -2.71 -2.05
CA LEU A 407 -8.31 -2.24 -0.68
C LEU A 407 -7.61 -3.18 0.30
N LYS A 408 -6.96 -2.60 1.31
CA LYS A 408 -6.55 -3.38 2.48
C LYS A 408 -7.77 -3.79 3.30
N PRO A 409 -7.74 -4.98 3.93
CA PRO A 409 -8.78 -5.42 4.86
C PRO A 409 -9.12 -4.34 5.89
N ARG A 410 -10.41 -4.14 6.16
CA ARG A 410 -10.87 -3.19 7.18
C ARG A 410 -11.04 -3.93 8.49
N MET A 411 -10.14 -3.67 9.42
CA MET A 411 -10.11 -4.34 10.71
C MET A 411 -10.91 -3.56 11.76
N THR A 412 -11.42 -4.26 12.77
CA THR A 412 -11.85 -3.64 14.03
C THR A 412 -10.73 -2.83 14.66
N ASP A 413 -11.08 -1.80 15.42
CA ASP A 413 -10.13 -1.02 16.20
C ASP A 413 -9.70 -1.74 17.49
N ASN A 414 -8.88 -1.06 18.30
CA ASN A 414 -8.38 -1.54 19.59
C ASN A 414 -9.49 -1.79 20.63
N PHE A 415 -10.70 -1.30 20.42
CA PHE A 415 -11.88 -1.59 21.25
C PHE A 415 -12.70 -2.77 20.71
N GLY A 416 -12.26 -3.40 19.61
CA GLY A 416 -13.02 -4.42 18.91
C GLY A 416 -14.21 -3.85 18.13
N ARG A 417 -14.25 -2.53 17.91
CA ARG A 417 -15.35 -1.87 17.20
C ARG A 417 -15.04 -1.75 15.72
N TYR A 418 -16.07 -1.94 14.90
CA TYR A 418 -16.05 -1.53 13.50
C TYR A 418 -16.94 -0.31 13.27
N ARG A 419 -16.60 0.52 12.28
CA ARG A 419 -17.42 1.65 11.81
C ARG A 419 -17.39 1.65 10.28
N ARG A 420 -18.54 1.60 9.62
CA ARG A 420 -18.64 1.66 8.15
C ARG A 420 -19.67 2.71 7.74
N LEU A 421 -19.23 3.70 6.99
CA LEU A 421 -20.12 4.66 6.31
C LEU A 421 -20.79 3.96 5.13
N LEU A 422 -22.07 4.23 4.93
CA LEU A 422 -22.90 3.64 3.89
C LEU A 422 -23.66 4.74 3.15
N TYR A 423 -24.20 4.39 1.98
CA TYR A 423 -25.16 5.21 1.24
C TYR A 423 -26.59 4.67 1.44
N PRO A 424 -27.64 5.39 1.03
CA PRO A 424 -29.01 4.87 1.11
C PRO A 424 -29.15 3.62 0.22
N GLY A 425 -29.35 2.46 0.83
CA GLY A 425 -29.37 1.19 0.10
C GLY A 425 -29.59 -0.01 1.01
N THR A 426 -29.37 -1.19 0.44
CA THR A 426 -29.41 -2.47 1.15
C THR A 426 -28.06 -3.16 0.95
N PHE A 427 -27.47 -3.63 2.04
CA PHE A 427 -26.10 -4.13 2.06
C PHE A 427 -25.99 -5.52 2.67
N THR A 428 -24.88 -6.18 2.37
CA THR A 428 -24.46 -7.44 2.96
C THR A 428 -23.20 -7.22 3.78
N LEU A 429 -23.31 -7.42 5.09
CA LEU A 429 -22.20 -7.37 6.03
C LEU A 429 -21.58 -8.75 6.15
N GLN A 430 -20.27 -8.84 5.92
CA GLN A 430 -19.46 -10.02 6.18
C GLN A 430 -18.41 -9.70 7.25
N VAL A 431 -18.28 -10.57 8.23
CA VAL A 431 -17.23 -10.50 9.26
C VAL A 431 -16.45 -11.80 9.28
N LYS A 432 -15.14 -11.69 9.26
CA LYS A 432 -14.20 -12.81 9.35
C LYS A 432 -13.20 -12.56 10.47
N SER A 433 -12.83 -13.61 11.19
CA SER A 433 -11.71 -13.58 12.13
C SER A 433 -11.05 -14.95 12.18
N LYS A 434 -9.72 -14.98 12.36
CA LYS A 434 -8.95 -16.22 12.39
C LYS A 434 -9.44 -17.14 13.51
N GLY A 435 -9.82 -18.37 13.15
CA GLY A 435 -10.34 -19.35 14.09
C GLY A 435 -11.83 -19.21 14.40
N TYR A 436 -12.57 -18.40 13.65
CA TYR A 436 -14.01 -18.19 13.80
C TYR A 436 -14.78 -18.45 12.51
N GLN A 437 -16.04 -18.90 12.63
CA GLN A 437 -16.94 -19.05 11.49
C GLN A 437 -17.21 -17.68 10.85
N THR A 438 -17.25 -17.63 9.51
CA THR A 438 -17.60 -16.40 8.80
C THR A 438 -19.04 -16.02 9.11
N TYR A 439 -19.25 -14.81 9.62
CA TYR A 439 -20.58 -14.22 9.82
C TYR A 439 -21.00 -13.48 8.56
N VAL A 440 -22.23 -13.72 8.09
CA VAL A 440 -22.81 -12.98 6.96
C VAL A 440 -24.26 -12.61 7.29
N GLU A 441 -24.59 -11.33 7.13
CA GLU A 441 -25.94 -10.80 7.26
C GLU A 441 -26.28 -9.91 6.07
N SER A 442 -27.31 -10.31 5.33
CA SER A 442 -27.89 -9.51 4.24
C SER A 442 -29.03 -8.63 4.75
N ASP A 443 -29.53 -7.76 3.88
CA ASP A 443 -30.65 -6.86 4.15
C ASP A 443 -30.38 -5.79 5.22
N ILE A 444 -29.10 -5.40 5.38
CA ILE A 444 -28.70 -4.28 6.23
C ILE A 444 -29.13 -2.97 5.56
N VAL A 445 -29.97 -2.18 6.24
CA VAL A 445 -30.46 -0.89 5.75
C VAL A 445 -30.03 0.23 6.72
N PRO A 446 -29.13 1.14 6.31
CA PRO A 446 -28.69 2.25 7.15
C PRO A 446 -29.75 3.36 7.23
N SER A 447 -29.62 4.23 8.22
CA SER A 447 -30.54 5.36 8.45
C SER A 447 -29.83 6.72 8.31
N ALA A 448 -30.54 7.70 7.77
CA ALA A 448 -30.11 9.10 7.75
C ALA A 448 -30.14 9.74 9.14
N SER A 449 -30.98 9.24 10.05
CA SER A 449 -31.30 9.91 11.32
C SER A 449 -30.61 9.32 12.55
N SER A 450 -30.08 8.10 12.46
CA SER A 450 -29.44 7.39 13.56
C SER A 450 -28.33 6.48 13.03
N PHE A 451 -27.26 6.31 13.80
CA PHE A 451 -26.32 5.22 13.55
C PHE A 451 -27.02 3.88 13.77
N LEU A 452 -26.67 2.90 12.94
CA LEU A 452 -27.12 1.52 13.10
C LEU A 452 -26.10 0.79 13.99
N GLU A 453 -26.47 0.58 15.25
CA GLU A 453 -25.66 -0.18 16.20
C GLU A 453 -25.95 -1.68 16.05
N LYS A 454 -24.91 -2.48 15.86
CA LYS A 454 -25.00 -3.92 15.59
C LYS A 454 -23.75 -4.65 16.11
N ASP A 455 -23.83 -5.13 17.34
CA ASP A 455 -22.83 -6.04 17.87
C ASP A 455 -22.94 -7.42 17.22
N ILE A 456 -21.79 -8.08 17.02
CA ILE A 456 -21.67 -9.38 16.35
C ILE A 456 -20.95 -10.35 17.27
N LEU A 457 -21.60 -11.48 17.52
CA LEU A 457 -21.04 -12.59 18.30
C LEU A 457 -20.58 -13.68 17.34
N MET A 458 -19.27 -13.93 17.30
CA MET A 458 -18.65 -14.92 16.43
C MET A 458 -18.54 -16.28 17.11
N GLU A 459 -18.84 -17.34 16.36
CA GLU A 459 -18.69 -18.72 16.81
C GLU A 459 -17.29 -19.24 16.48
N PRO A 460 -16.52 -19.76 17.45
CA PRO A 460 -15.23 -20.40 17.18
C PRO A 460 -15.36 -21.60 16.23
N LEU A 461 -14.36 -21.78 15.37
CA LEU A 461 -14.23 -22.97 14.54
C LEU A 461 -13.73 -24.15 15.38
N PRO A 462 -14.17 -25.39 15.08
CA PRO A 462 -13.55 -26.58 15.62
C PRO A 462 -12.07 -26.65 15.26
N ASN A 463 -11.29 -27.28 16.14
CA ASN A 463 -9.88 -27.56 15.92
C ASN A 463 -9.69 -29.09 15.76
N TYR A 464 -8.88 -29.49 14.79
CA TYR A 464 -8.64 -30.90 14.45
C TYR A 464 -7.15 -31.19 14.44
N ASN A 465 -6.80 -32.39 14.90
CA ASN A 465 -5.43 -32.87 14.86
C ASN A 465 -5.15 -33.48 13.47
N ILE A 466 -4.18 -32.91 12.76
CA ILE A 466 -3.79 -33.31 11.42
C ILE A 466 -2.40 -33.95 11.46
N GLU A 467 -2.33 -35.20 11.00
CA GLU A 467 -1.09 -35.96 10.86
C GLU A 467 -0.60 -35.89 9.41
N PHE A 468 0.68 -35.59 9.22
CA PHE A 468 1.37 -35.64 7.94
C PHE A 468 2.37 -36.78 8.01
N ASN A 469 2.27 -37.73 7.09
CA ASN A 469 3.19 -38.84 6.94
C ASN A 469 3.99 -38.66 5.65
N PHE A 470 5.30 -38.74 5.74
CA PHE A 470 6.22 -38.51 4.63
C PHE A 470 6.99 -39.78 4.32
N ASN A 471 6.81 -40.30 3.10
CA ASN A 471 7.68 -41.33 2.56
C ASN A 471 8.88 -40.66 1.88
N PHE A 472 10.02 -40.65 2.57
CA PHE A 472 11.26 -40.05 2.06
C PHE A 472 11.97 -40.98 1.07
N PRO A 473 12.61 -40.43 0.03
CA PRO A 473 13.43 -41.23 -0.86
C PRO A 473 14.67 -41.76 -0.12
N SER A 474 15.26 -42.83 -0.62
CA SER A 474 16.56 -43.31 -0.14
C SER A 474 17.62 -42.21 -0.24
N TYR A 475 18.64 -42.28 0.63
CA TYR A 475 19.69 -41.27 0.81
C TYR A 475 19.22 -39.93 1.37
N TYR A 476 17.94 -39.74 1.71
CA TYR A 476 17.47 -38.50 2.33
C TYR A 476 18.27 -38.16 3.59
N ASP A 477 18.77 -36.92 3.66
CA ASP A 477 19.57 -36.45 4.79
C ASP A 477 18.67 -35.75 5.82
N PHE A 478 18.40 -36.44 6.92
CA PHE A 478 17.63 -35.91 8.05
C PHE A 478 18.36 -34.83 8.87
N SER A 479 19.62 -34.50 8.56
CA SER A 479 20.25 -33.30 9.13
C SER A 479 19.74 -32.01 8.48
N SER A 480 19.13 -32.11 7.30
CA SER A 480 18.49 -31.01 6.57
C SER A 480 16.97 -31.20 6.59
N PRO A 481 16.17 -30.19 7.00
CA PRO A 481 14.72 -30.36 7.16
C PRO A 481 13.98 -30.46 5.83
N LEU A 482 12.81 -31.08 5.87
CA LEU A 482 11.72 -30.82 4.94
C LEU A 482 11.02 -29.53 5.38
N ILE A 483 10.80 -28.60 4.44
CA ILE A 483 10.07 -27.36 4.69
C ILE A 483 8.62 -27.55 4.27
N LEU A 484 7.71 -27.47 5.24
CA LEU A 484 6.27 -27.37 5.01
C LEU A 484 5.87 -25.90 5.08
N SER A 485 5.45 -25.32 3.96
CA SER A 485 4.74 -24.04 3.95
C SER A 485 3.24 -24.31 3.96
N LEU A 486 2.59 -23.93 5.05
CA LEU A 486 1.14 -24.05 5.24
C LEU A 486 0.52 -22.67 5.11
N LYS A 487 -0.28 -22.47 4.06
CA LYS A 487 -0.96 -21.21 3.78
C LYS A 487 -2.46 -21.35 4.01
N SER A 488 -2.97 -20.50 4.89
CA SER A 488 -4.41 -20.29 5.13
C SER A 488 -4.88 -19.01 4.45
N GLU A 489 -6.16 -18.65 4.60
CA GLU A 489 -6.65 -17.34 4.18
C GLU A 489 -6.04 -16.18 5.00
N TRP A 490 -5.48 -16.47 6.18
CA TRP A 490 -5.01 -15.48 7.15
C TRP A 490 -3.50 -15.27 7.10
N ASP A 491 -2.75 -16.35 6.95
CA ASP A 491 -1.30 -16.36 7.09
C ASP A 491 -0.66 -17.56 6.41
N THR A 492 0.64 -17.40 6.11
CA THR A 492 1.50 -18.50 5.68
C THR A 492 2.50 -18.80 6.79
N GLN A 493 2.55 -20.06 7.23
CA GLN A 493 3.48 -20.56 8.23
C GLN A 493 4.49 -21.49 7.56
N LYS A 494 5.78 -21.33 7.89
CA LYS A 494 6.84 -22.25 7.44
C LYS A 494 7.31 -23.09 8.62
N ILE A 495 7.32 -24.41 8.44
CA ILE A 495 7.62 -25.40 9.48
C ILE A 495 8.74 -26.30 8.99
N GLU A 496 9.78 -26.47 9.82
CA GLU A 496 10.88 -27.40 9.57
C GLU A 496 10.57 -28.77 10.16
N ILE A 497 10.64 -29.81 9.33
CA ILE A 497 10.30 -31.19 9.68
C ILE A 497 11.54 -32.07 9.53
N PHE A 498 11.89 -32.79 10.61
CA PHE A 498 13.07 -33.68 10.68
C PHE A 498 12.68 -35.15 10.91
N SER A 499 11.41 -35.50 10.68
CA SER A 499 10.84 -36.81 10.98
C SER A 499 9.88 -37.27 9.88
N GLU A 500 9.65 -38.59 9.83
CA GLU A 500 8.68 -39.23 8.92
C GLU A 500 7.24 -38.82 9.20
N ASN A 501 6.91 -38.49 10.45
CA ASN A 501 5.58 -38.05 10.82
C ASN A 501 5.64 -36.69 11.51
N PHE A 502 4.64 -35.86 11.27
CA PHE A 502 4.46 -34.56 11.89
C PHE A 502 2.98 -34.35 12.22
N MET A 503 2.67 -33.75 13.37
CA MET A 503 1.29 -33.47 13.77
C MET A 503 1.12 -31.99 14.11
N LEU A 504 -0.02 -31.44 13.71
CA LEU A 504 -0.41 -30.06 13.97
C LEU A 504 -1.91 -29.96 14.23
N ASP A 505 -2.30 -29.10 15.15
CA ASP A 505 -3.71 -28.76 15.37
C ASP A 505 -4.10 -27.59 14.45
N LEU A 506 -5.08 -27.81 13.60
CA LEU A 506 -5.58 -26.84 12.63
C LEU A 506 -7.08 -26.60 12.79
N PHE A 507 -7.47 -25.32 12.71
CA PHE A 507 -8.88 -24.96 12.63
C PHE A 507 -9.52 -25.57 11.38
N GLU A 508 -10.82 -25.86 11.46
CA GLU A 508 -11.61 -26.24 10.29
C GLU A 508 -11.42 -25.23 9.15
N GLY A 509 -11.11 -25.72 7.96
CA GLY A 509 -10.83 -24.84 6.81
C GLY A 509 -10.03 -25.50 5.69
N SER A 510 -9.79 -24.73 4.63
CA SER A 510 -8.94 -25.13 3.50
C SER A 510 -7.54 -24.57 3.68
N TYR A 511 -6.53 -25.39 3.45
CA TYR A 511 -5.13 -24.99 3.55
C TYR A 511 -4.39 -25.38 2.27
N GLU A 512 -3.68 -24.42 1.68
CA GLU A 512 -2.70 -24.69 0.64
C GLU A 512 -1.42 -25.16 1.33
N ILE A 513 -0.88 -26.29 0.89
CA ILE A 513 0.40 -26.79 1.38
C ILE A 513 1.43 -26.80 0.26
N GLU A 514 2.67 -26.53 0.65
CA GLU A 514 3.83 -26.64 -0.20
C GLU A 514 4.96 -27.34 0.56
N LEU A 515 5.46 -28.44 0.00
CA LEU A 515 6.55 -29.23 0.56
C LEU A 515 7.80 -29.06 -0.31
N GLN A 516 8.90 -28.66 0.31
CA GLN A 516 10.19 -28.53 -0.36
C GLN A 516 11.31 -29.15 0.49
N GLY A 517 12.28 -29.77 -0.18
CA GLY A 517 13.53 -30.15 0.47
C GLY A 517 14.45 -28.94 0.68
N SER A 518 15.41 -29.07 1.59
CA SER A 518 16.38 -28.02 1.89
C SER A 518 17.82 -28.52 1.74
N ASN A 519 18.76 -27.59 1.55
CA ASN A 519 20.21 -27.85 1.46
C ASN A 519 20.58 -28.95 0.45
N TYR A 520 20.90 -30.15 0.94
CA TYR A 520 21.33 -31.30 0.15
C TYR A 520 20.17 -32.13 -0.40
N ASN A 521 18.94 -31.83 -0.01
CA ASN A 521 17.75 -32.59 -0.37
C ASN A 521 17.00 -31.91 -1.54
N ASN A 522 17.44 -32.13 -2.78
CA ASN A 522 16.75 -31.64 -4.00
C ASN A 522 15.48 -32.46 -4.30
N LEU A 523 14.45 -32.32 -3.47
CA LEU A 523 13.14 -32.94 -3.69
C LEU A 523 12.36 -32.22 -4.79
N LEU A 524 11.54 -32.98 -5.53
CA LEU A 524 10.53 -32.39 -6.39
C LEU A 524 9.47 -31.72 -5.49
N PRO A 525 9.25 -30.39 -5.60
CA PRO A 525 8.28 -29.72 -4.76
C PRO A 525 6.87 -30.28 -4.96
N ILE A 526 6.12 -30.38 -3.87
CA ILE A 526 4.71 -30.78 -3.91
C ILE A 526 3.85 -29.59 -3.52
N GLN A 527 2.83 -29.31 -4.32
CA GLN A 527 1.76 -28.38 -3.96
C GLN A 527 0.45 -29.17 -3.88
N ASP A 528 -0.27 -29.00 -2.79
CA ASP A 528 -1.54 -29.68 -2.54
C ASP A 528 -2.50 -28.75 -1.78
N THR A 529 -3.77 -29.10 -1.73
CA THR A 529 -4.79 -28.38 -0.98
C THR A 529 -5.55 -29.37 -0.12
N ILE A 530 -5.41 -29.21 1.19
CA ILE A 530 -6.08 -30.06 2.17
C ILE A 530 -7.31 -29.36 2.75
N LEU A 531 -8.37 -30.13 2.95
CA LEU A 531 -9.58 -29.68 3.63
C LEU A 531 -9.61 -30.30 5.03
N VAL A 532 -9.50 -29.46 6.05
CA VAL A 532 -9.56 -29.85 7.46
C VAL A 532 -10.99 -29.74 7.94
N ASN A 533 -11.62 -30.89 8.21
CA ASN A 533 -12.99 -30.99 8.74
C ASN A 533 -13.16 -32.11 9.80
N SER A 534 -12.08 -32.82 10.07
CA SER A 534 -12.00 -33.94 11.01
C SER A 534 -10.52 -34.28 11.25
N ASN A 535 -10.22 -35.00 12.34
CA ASN A 535 -8.87 -35.54 12.54
C ASN A 535 -8.53 -36.46 11.37
N SER A 536 -7.45 -36.15 10.66
CA SER A 536 -7.11 -36.77 9.38
C SER A 536 -5.59 -36.97 9.27
N ALA A 537 -5.19 -37.95 8.45
CA ALA A 537 -3.81 -38.18 8.10
C ALA A 537 -3.63 -37.99 6.58
N PHE A 538 -2.56 -37.31 6.19
CA PHE A 538 -2.19 -37.06 4.80
C PHE A 538 -0.82 -37.68 4.51
N ASP A 539 -0.77 -38.56 3.51
CA ASP A 539 0.43 -39.29 3.13
C ASP A 539 1.06 -38.66 1.88
N TYR A 540 2.34 -38.29 1.96
CA TYR A 540 3.10 -37.69 0.86
C TYR A 540 4.28 -38.58 0.46
N ASP A 541 4.32 -38.96 -0.83
CA ASP A 541 5.43 -39.68 -1.42
C ASP A 541 6.44 -38.69 -2.02
N LEU A 542 7.56 -38.51 -1.34
CA LEU A 542 8.58 -37.53 -1.70
C LEU A 542 9.57 -38.17 -2.68
N LYS A 543 9.85 -37.47 -3.79
CA LYS A 543 10.76 -37.96 -4.84
C LYS A 543 11.90 -36.99 -5.05
N TRP A 544 13.04 -37.53 -5.47
CA TRP A 544 14.13 -36.71 -5.97
C TRP A 544 13.71 -36.00 -7.27
N SER A 545 14.07 -34.72 -7.36
CA SER A 545 13.86 -33.94 -8.56
C SER A 545 14.90 -34.28 -9.63
N LYS A 546 14.49 -34.11 -10.88
CA LYS A 546 15.35 -34.13 -12.06
C LYS A 546 15.20 -32.80 -12.78
N LEU A 547 16.31 -32.12 -13.01
CA LEU A 547 16.32 -30.87 -13.75
C LEU A 547 16.01 -31.11 -15.23
N VAL A 548 15.02 -30.38 -15.75
CA VAL A 548 14.57 -30.46 -17.16
C VAL A 548 15.00 -29.23 -17.95
N TYR A 549 14.88 -28.06 -17.34
CA TYR A 549 15.26 -26.79 -17.93
C TYR A 549 15.66 -25.82 -16.82
N ASN A 550 16.63 -24.95 -17.10
CA ASN A 550 17.15 -24.00 -16.12
C ASN A 550 17.58 -22.68 -16.77
N GLY A 551 17.23 -21.57 -16.13
CA GLY A 551 17.66 -20.24 -16.51
C GLY A 551 16.89 -19.65 -17.70
N ILE A 552 17.35 -18.48 -18.13
CA ILE A 552 16.77 -17.76 -19.26
C ILE A 552 17.82 -17.70 -20.38
N ASN A 553 17.58 -18.44 -21.45
CA ASN A 553 18.35 -18.34 -22.69
C ASN A 553 17.43 -17.85 -23.81
N PHE A 554 17.72 -16.67 -24.36
CA PHE A 554 16.83 -16.02 -25.33
C PHE A 554 16.53 -16.89 -26.56
N ASN A 555 17.48 -17.74 -26.98
CA ASN A 555 17.29 -18.61 -28.15
C ASN A 555 16.26 -19.71 -27.92
N ASP A 556 15.93 -20.00 -26.67
CA ASP A 556 14.97 -21.04 -26.31
C ASP A 556 13.53 -20.51 -26.33
N TRP A 557 13.32 -19.20 -26.47
CA TRP A 557 11.99 -18.59 -26.42
C TRP A 557 11.52 -18.08 -27.78
N ILE A 558 10.24 -18.30 -28.07
CA ILE A 558 9.55 -17.81 -29.27
C ILE A 558 8.51 -16.80 -28.82
N ILE A 559 8.63 -15.55 -29.28
CA ILE A 559 7.60 -14.54 -29.10
C ILE A 559 6.51 -14.79 -30.16
N ASN A 560 5.32 -15.14 -29.70
CA ASN A 560 4.16 -15.41 -30.56
C ASN A 560 3.39 -14.12 -30.86
N SER A 561 3.22 -13.24 -29.87
CA SER A 561 2.58 -11.93 -30.00
C SER A 561 3.02 -10.95 -28.90
N GLY A 562 2.86 -9.65 -29.17
CA GLY A 562 3.18 -8.56 -28.25
C GLY A 562 4.66 -8.16 -28.24
N ASP A 563 5.02 -7.34 -27.25
CA ASP A 563 6.29 -6.60 -27.20
C ASP A 563 7.24 -7.12 -26.11
N TRP A 564 7.27 -8.45 -25.94
CA TRP A 564 8.19 -9.09 -25.01
C TRP A 564 9.64 -8.75 -25.36
N TYR A 565 10.46 -8.48 -24.36
CA TYR A 565 11.88 -8.20 -24.58
C TYR A 565 12.78 -8.83 -23.53
N PHE A 566 14.06 -8.97 -23.87
CA PHE A 566 15.08 -9.59 -23.04
C PHE A 566 16.17 -8.57 -22.70
N ASP A 567 16.44 -8.38 -21.42
CA ASP A 567 17.62 -7.66 -20.89
C ASP A 567 18.05 -8.28 -19.56
N GLN A 568 18.83 -9.37 -19.66
CA GLN A 568 19.14 -10.33 -18.58
C GLN A 568 17.92 -11.12 -18.06
N ASN A 569 16.77 -10.44 -17.96
CA ASN A 569 15.47 -10.94 -17.55
C ASN A 569 14.49 -10.93 -18.73
N ILE A 570 13.35 -11.62 -18.58
CA ILE A 570 12.21 -11.51 -19.51
C ILE A 570 11.27 -10.43 -18.99
N TYR A 571 10.85 -9.54 -19.88
CA TYR A 571 9.89 -8.48 -19.60
C TYR A 571 8.67 -8.63 -20.51
N SER A 572 7.49 -8.38 -19.96
CA SER A 572 6.23 -8.50 -20.73
C SER A 572 5.99 -7.42 -21.79
N GLN A 573 6.72 -6.31 -21.75
CA GLN A 573 6.63 -5.20 -22.69
C GLN A 573 7.92 -4.36 -22.65
N SER A 574 8.31 -3.64 -23.71
CA SER A 574 9.51 -2.78 -23.72
C SER A 574 9.34 -1.42 -23.04
N SER A 575 8.10 -0.94 -22.92
CA SER A 575 7.74 0.30 -22.23
C SER A 575 7.73 0.13 -20.70
N SER A 576 7.78 1.25 -19.99
CA SER A 576 7.68 1.26 -18.51
C SER A 576 6.35 0.70 -17.99
N TYR A 577 5.29 0.77 -18.81
CA TYR A 577 3.97 0.21 -18.50
C TYR A 577 3.42 -0.58 -19.69
N TYR A 578 2.64 -1.63 -19.42
CA TYR A 578 1.97 -2.38 -20.49
C TYR A 578 0.83 -1.58 -21.14
N GLU A 579 0.45 -1.98 -22.34
CA GLU A 579 -0.64 -1.35 -23.09
C GLU A 579 -1.96 -2.05 -22.75
N SER A 580 -3.00 -1.27 -22.43
CA SER A 580 -4.34 -1.78 -22.13
C SER A 580 -5.04 -2.35 -23.39
N GLY A 581 -5.88 -3.36 -23.22
CA GLY A 581 -6.70 -3.97 -24.28
C GLY A 581 -5.90 -4.87 -25.21
N THR A 582 -4.78 -5.43 -24.73
CA THR A 582 -3.85 -6.24 -25.52
C THR A 582 -3.70 -7.66 -24.98
N PHE A 583 -3.42 -8.58 -25.90
CA PHE A 583 -3.02 -9.96 -25.60
C PHE A 583 -1.62 -10.23 -26.16
N SER A 584 -0.68 -10.58 -25.29
CA SER A 584 0.68 -10.97 -25.66
C SER A 584 1.00 -12.40 -25.22
N SER A 585 1.87 -13.06 -25.98
CA SER A 585 2.19 -14.47 -25.72
C SER A 585 3.60 -14.83 -26.16
N MET A 586 4.25 -15.69 -25.38
CA MET A 586 5.52 -16.31 -25.73
C MET A 586 5.57 -17.76 -25.24
N ALA A 587 6.37 -18.58 -25.91
CA ALA A 587 6.50 -20.00 -25.62
C ALA A 587 7.96 -20.42 -25.50
N LEU A 588 8.22 -21.31 -24.55
CA LEU A 588 9.48 -22.02 -24.44
C LEU A 588 9.51 -23.12 -25.53
N ASN A 589 10.49 -23.03 -26.43
CA ASN A 589 10.62 -23.85 -27.63
C ASN A 589 10.94 -25.33 -27.32
N PRO A 590 11.84 -25.66 -26.36
CA PRO A 590 12.01 -27.05 -25.91
C PRO A 590 10.69 -27.67 -25.47
N ALA A 591 10.35 -28.82 -26.06
CA ALA A 591 9.21 -29.61 -25.61
C ALA A 591 9.68 -30.62 -24.54
N PHE A 592 8.84 -30.86 -23.54
CA PHE A 592 9.11 -31.76 -22.43
C PHE A 592 8.17 -32.96 -22.51
N ASN A 593 8.65 -34.16 -22.18
CA ASN A 593 7.82 -35.37 -22.21
C ASN A 593 7.89 -36.08 -20.86
N ASN A 594 7.32 -35.44 -19.85
CA ASN A 594 7.32 -35.89 -18.46
C ASN A 594 5.89 -35.91 -17.92
N SER A 595 5.60 -36.85 -17.02
CA SER A 595 4.28 -37.02 -16.40
C SER A 595 4.05 -36.04 -15.25
N ASN A 596 5.09 -35.76 -14.45
CA ASN A 596 5.05 -34.83 -13.33
C ASN A 596 6.08 -33.73 -13.59
N ILE A 597 5.61 -32.49 -13.65
CA ILE A 597 6.44 -31.32 -13.92
C ILE A 597 6.12 -30.22 -12.92
N VAL A 598 7.16 -29.58 -12.42
CA VAL A 598 7.06 -28.42 -11.54
C VAL A 598 7.90 -27.30 -12.14
N THR A 599 7.27 -26.16 -12.44
CA THR A 599 7.96 -24.92 -12.77
C THR A 599 8.17 -24.09 -11.52
N LEU A 600 9.40 -23.70 -11.25
CA LEU A 600 9.76 -22.64 -10.32
C LEU A 600 10.07 -21.39 -11.14
N ILE A 601 9.37 -20.30 -10.86
CA ILE A 601 9.55 -19.03 -11.57
C ILE A 601 9.83 -17.92 -10.57
N ASP A 602 10.97 -17.27 -10.71
CA ASP A 602 11.34 -16.11 -9.92
C ASP A 602 10.92 -14.87 -10.69
N MET A 603 9.88 -14.18 -10.21
CA MET A 603 9.32 -13.02 -10.89
C MET A 603 8.81 -11.96 -9.93
N LYS A 604 8.58 -10.77 -10.48
CA LYS A 604 7.86 -9.68 -9.84
C LYS A 604 6.86 -9.11 -10.85
N TYR A 605 5.69 -8.70 -10.38
CA TYR A 605 4.62 -8.24 -11.25
C TYR A 605 3.81 -7.11 -10.63
N GLU A 606 3.26 -6.25 -11.47
CA GLU A 606 2.29 -5.24 -11.09
C GLU A 606 1.28 -5.11 -12.23
N LEU A 607 0.09 -5.62 -11.97
CA LEU A 607 -1.01 -5.73 -12.90
C LEU A 607 -2.25 -5.16 -12.24
N GLU A 608 -3.19 -4.69 -13.06
CA GLU A 608 -4.50 -4.35 -12.54
C GLU A 608 -5.16 -5.59 -11.88
N TRP A 609 -5.85 -5.40 -10.76
CA TRP A 609 -6.33 -6.50 -9.92
C TRP A 609 -7.47 -7.32 -10.54
N ASP A 610 -8.34 -6.73 -11.36
CA ASP A 610 -9.62 -7.33 -11.74
C ASP A 610 -9.57 -8.11 -13.06
N ARG A 611 -8.93 -7.55 -14.09
CA ARG A 611 -9.06 -8.09 -15.46
C ARG A 611 -7.75 -8.28 -16.20
N ASP A 612 -6.64 -7.83 -15.61
CA ASP A 612 -5.32 -7.97 -16.21
C ASP A 612 -4.58 -9.14 -15.56
N TYR A 613 -4.22 -10.13 -16.37
CA TYR A 613 -3.64 -11.37 -15.89
C TYR A 613 -2.39 -11.74 -16.65
N PHE A 614 -1.33 -12.00 -15.91
CA PHE A 614 -0.22 -12.82 -16.39
C PHE A 614 -0.54 -14.28 -16.13
N SER A 615 -0.31 -15.14 -17.12
CA SER A 615 -0.58 -16.56 -17.00
C SER A 615 0.59 -17.42 -17.42
N LEU A 616 0.83 -18.48 -16.65
CA LEU A 616 1.72 -19.58 -17.01
C LEU A 616 0.87 -20.79 -17.39
N ALA A 617 1.16 -21.42 -18.51
CA ALA A 617 0.38 -22.54 -18.99
C ALA A 617 1.23 -23.64 -19.64
N TYR A 618 0.80 -24.88 -19.49
CA TYR A 618 1.33 -26.00 -20.27
C TYR A 618 0.38 -26.33 -21.43
N LEU A 619 0.92 -26.33 -22.65
CA LEU A 619 0.17 -26.66 -23.87
C LEU A 619 0.70 -27.95 -24.50
N ASN A 620 -0.19 -28.73 -25.11
CA ASN A 620 0.18 -29.88 -25.93
C ASN A 620 0.59 -29.47 -27.37
N GLU A 621 0.99 -30.44 -28.20
CA GLU A 621 1.37 -30.19 -29.60
C GLU A 621 0.26 -29.59 -30.48
N ASN A 622 -1.01 -29.79 -30.10
CA ASN A 622 -2.16 -29.22 -30.81
C ASN A 622 -2.44 -27.76 -30.40
N GLY A 623 -1.75 -27.26 -29.37
CA GLY A 623 -1.97 -25.94 -28.80
C GLY A 623 -3.10 -25.89 -27.75
N ASP A 624 -3.59 -27.03 -27.28
CA ASP A 624 -4.59 -27.07 -26.20
C ASP A 624 -3.92 -26.79 -24.86
N ILE A 625 -4.53 -25.91 -24.05
CA ILE A 625 -4.08 -25.62 -22.68
C ILE A 625 -4.49 -26.79 -21.77
N LEU A 626 -3.51 -27.47 -21.17
CA LEU A 626 -3.72 -28.58 -20.25
C LEU A 626 -3.76 -28.15 -18.78
N SER A 627 -3.01 -27.12 -18.44
CA SER A 627 -2.99 -26.49 -17.12
C SER A 627 -2.59 -25.04 -17.26
N GLN A 628 -3.14 -24.17 -16.39
CA GLN A 628 -2.85 -22.75 -16.38
C GLN A 628 -2.93 -22.20 -14.96
N ARG A 629 -2.04 -21.25 -14.65
CA ARG A 629 -2.06 -20.46 -13.42
C ARG A 629 -2.05 -18.98 -13.77
N HIS A 630 -2.92 -18.21 -13.12
CA HIS A 630 -3.06 -16.76 -13.31
C HIS A 630 -2.45 -15.98 -12.15
N PHE A 631 -1.96 -14.78 -12.46
CA PHE A 631 -1.43 -13.80 -11.52
C PHE A 631 -2.01 -12.42 -11.88
N SER A 632 -2.52 -11.71 -10.88
CA SER A 632 -3.01 -10.33 -10.98
C SER A 632 -2.67 -9.54 -9.72
N GLY A 633 -2.88 -8.22 -9.75
CA GLY A 633 -2.56 -7.33 -8.63
C GLY A 633 -1.06 -7.04 -8.51
N HIS A 634 -0.63 -6.67 -7.31
CA HIS A 634 0.68 -6.06 -7.08
C HIS A 634 1.62 -6.95 -6.27
N ASN A 635 2.76 -7.32 -6.86
CA ASN A 635 3.90 -7.96 -6.20
C ASN A 635 5.22 -7.57 -6.89
N PHE A 636 5.56 -6.28 -6.81
CA PHE A 636 6.70 -5.71 -7.56
C PHE A 636 7.93 -5.36 -6.70
N LYS A 637 7.84 -5.46 -5.37
CA LYS A 637 8.90 -5.00 -4.46
C LYS A 637 10.19 -5.82 -4.59
N ASN A 638 10.06 -7.14 -4.57
CA ASN A 638 11.16 -8.09 -4.68
C ASN A 638 10.81 -9.16 -5.72
N PHE A 639 11.82 -9.85 -6.26
CA PHE A 639 11.58 -11.10 -6.95
C PHE A 639 11.14 -12.16 -5.94
N ASN A 640 10.04 -12.85 -6.26
CA ASN A 640 9.51 -13.94 -5.46
C ASN A 640 9.45 -15.19 -6.33
N GLN A 641 9.75 -16.33 -5.72
CA GLN A 641 9.58 -17.62 -6.36
C GLN A 641 8.12 -18.06 -6.29
N PHE A 642 7.56 -18.48 -7.42
CA PHE A 642 6.24 -19.09 -7.52
C PHE A 642 6.37 -20.49 -8.10
N ILE A 643 5.52 -21.41 -7.62
CA ILE A 643 5.52 -22.82 -8.04
C ILE A 643 4.33 -23.10 -8.93
N PHE A 644 4.53 -23.72 -10.09
CA PHE A 644 3.44 -24.17 -10.95
C PHE A 644 3.61 -25.64 -11.27
N SER A 645 2.77 -26.46 -10.64
CA SER A 645 2.82 -27.92 -10.74
C SER A 645 1.80 -28.43 -11.75
N PHE A 646 2.20 -29.40 -12.55
CA PHE A 646 1.35 -30.11 -13.51
C PHE A 646 1.65 -31.60 -13.49
N ASN A 647 0.61 -32.40 -13.22
CA ASN A 647 0.69 -33.86 -13.17
C ASN A 647 -0.33 -34.46 -14.14
N GLN A 648 0.11 -35.41 -14.96
CA GLN A 648 -0.72 -36.14 -15.91
C GLN A 648 -0.38 -37.63 -15.95
N ASN A 649 -1.39 -38.45 -16.28
CA ASN A 649 -1.25 -39.92 -16.28
C ASN A 649 -0.42 -40.45 -17.46
N ASN A 650 -0.29 -39.70 -18.56
CA ASN A 650 0.43 -40.12 -19.76
C ASN A 650 1.44 -39.03 -20.15
N SER A 651 2.61 -39.44 -20.63
CA SER A 651 3.64 -38.51 -21.11
C SER A 651 3.26 -37.98 -22.50
N GLU A 652 2.94 -36.68 -22.57
CA GLU A 652 2.75 -35.94 -23.82
C GLU A 652 3.86 -34.90 -23.99
N ASN A 653 4.10 -34.46 -25.23
CA ASN A 653 5.01 -33.35 -25.50
C ASN A 653 4.35 -32.02 -25.09
N LEU A 654 4.94 -31.37 -24.10
CA LEU A 654 4.45 -30.15 -23.45
C LEU A 654 5.34 -28.97 -23.77
N ARG A 655 4.74 -27.79 -23.88
CA ARG A 655 5.45 -26.51 -23.92
C ARG A 655 4.94 -25.58 -22.84
N LEU A 656 5.87 -24.87 -22.20
CA LEU A 656 5.53 -23.80 -21.26
C LEU A 656 5.25 -22.52 -22.05
N ASN A 657 4.07 -21.94 -21.84
CA ASN A 657 3.66 -20.69 -22.43
C ASN A 657 3.42 -19.65 -21.35
N MET A 658 3.74 -18.40 -21.68
CA MET A 658 3.44 -17.24 -20.87
C MET A 658 2.51 -16.32 -21.65
N PHE A 659 1.49 -15.81 -20.98
CA PHE A 659 0.48 -14.93 -21.55
C PHE A 659 0.34 -13.67 -20.69
N LEU A 660 0.14 -12.52 -21.32
CA LEU A 660 -0.38 -11.34 -20.66
C LEU A 660 -1.66 -10.94 -21.40
N ASP A 661 -2.78 -10.93 -20.68
CA ASP A 661 -4.10 -10.54 -21.19
C ASP A 661 -4.60 -9.34 -20.39
N THR A 662 -4.95 -8.26 -21.08
CA THR A 662 -5.26 -6.96 -20.48
C THR A 662 -6.56 -6.39 -21.04
N ASP A 663 -7.35 -5.75 -20.20
CA ASP A 663 -8.58 -5.08 -20.60
C ASP A 663 -8.34 -3.61 -21.00
N GLU A 664 -9.37 -2.93 -21.51
CA GLU A 664 -9.26 -1.55 -22.00
C GLU A 664 -9.16 -0.49 -20.87
N SER A 665 -8.91 -0.88 -19.62
CA SER A 665 -9.11 0.00 -18.47
C SER A 665 -7.85 0.68 -17.94
N LEU A 666 -7.05 0.02 -17.11
CA LEU A 666 -5.86 0.57 -16.47
C LEU A 666 -4.60 -0.16 -16.93
N TYR A 667 -3.44 0.40 -16.62
CA TYR A 667 -2.14 -0.21 -16.88
C TYR A 667 -1.17 -0.01 -15.72
N TYR A 668 -0.14 -0.87 -15.64
CA TYR A 668 0.90 -0.90 -14.61
C TYR A 668 2.23 -1.40 -15.18
N ARG A 669 3.23 -1.68 -14.34
CA ARG A 669 4.61 -2.07 -14.76
C ARG A 669 4.72 -3.46 -15.40
N GLY A 670 3.66 -4.27 -15.41
CA GLY A 670 3.67 -5.58 -16.04
C GLY A 670 4.48 -6.60 -15.24
N VAL A 671 5.12 -7.54 -15.93
CA VAL A 671 5.83 -8.69 -15.33
C VAL A 671 7.30 -8.69 -15.74
N ILE A 672 8.16 -8.97 -14.76
CA ILE A 672 9.58 -9.20 -14.97
C ILE A 672 9.91 -10.57 -14.39
N VAL A 673 10.45 -11.45 -15.21
CA VAL A 673 10.88 -12.80 -14.83
C VAL A 673 12.40 -12.85 -14.84
N ASP A 674 12.99 -13.16 -13.69
CA ASP A 674 14.43 -13.24 -13.44
C ASP A 674 14.98 -14.63 -13.76
N ASN A 675 14.22 -15.67 -13.40
CA ASN A 675 14.67 -17.04 -13.57
C ASN A 675 13.48 -18.01 -13.71
N ILE A 676 13.72 -19.09 -14.46
CA ILE A 676 12.77 -20.20 -14.65
C ILE A 676 13.54 -21.50 -14.49
N GLN A 677 13.04 -22.38 -13.64
CA GLN A 677 13.52 -23.74 -13.48
C GLN A 677 12.35 -24.71 -13.68
N ILE A 678 12.55 -25.75 -14.50
CA ILE A 678 11.55 -26.79 -14.72
C ILE A 678 12.14 -28.09 -14.19
N LEU A 679 11.43 -28.70 -13.25
CA LEU A 679 11.78 -29.95 -12.60
C LEU A 679 10.78 -31.03 -12.98
N SER A 680 11.24 -32.29 -12.98
CA SER A 680 10.38 -33.47 -13.10
C SER A 680 10.76 -34.49 -12.03
N ASP A 681 9.95 -35.53 -11.84
CA ASP A 681 10.37 -36.65 -11.01
C ASP A 681 11.43 -37.51 -11.73
N SER A 682 12.19 -38.30 -10.96
CA SER A 682 13.14 -39.28 -11.49
C SER A 682 12.46 -40.50 -12.14
N GLY A 683 11.13 -40.50 -12.33
CA GLY A 683 10.38 -41.59 -12.94
C GLY A 683 10.43 -42.88 -12.11
N LEU A 684 10.87 -43.97 -12.75
CA LEU A 684 11.07 -45.28 -12.10
C LEU A 684 12.44 -45.40 -11.42
N ASP A 685 13.36 -44.49 -11.73
CA ASP A 685 14.70 -44.50 -11.14
C ASP A 685 14.68 -43.87 -9.75
N MET A 686 15.56 -44.37 -8.89
CA MET A 686 15.71 -43.88 -7.52
C MET A 686 16.06 -42.40 -7.50
N CYS A 687 16.99 -41.97 -8.37
CA CYS A 687 17.40 -40.59 -8.63
C CYS A 687 18.01 -40.52 -10.04
N PHE A 688 18.34 -39.32 -10.51
CA PHE A 688 18.96 -39.12 -11.82
C PHE A 688 20.48 -39.37 -11.75
N TYR A 689 20.88 -40.64 -11.79
CA TYR A 689 22.27 -41.07 -11.60
C TYR A 689 23.25 -40.34 -12.52
N GLY A 690 24.35 -39.88 -11.93
CA GLY A 690 25.46 -39.24 -12.62
C GLY A 690 25.36 -37.73 -12.81
N ASP A 691 24.19 -37.11 -12.60
CA ASP A 691 24.03 -35.64 -12.62
C ASP A 691 24.31 -35.07 -11.23
N ILE A 692 25.60 -34.94 -10.94
CA ILE A 692 26.13 -34.75 -9.58
C ILE A 692 26.19 -33.26 -9.24
N ASN A 693 26.31 -32.40 -10.24
CA ASN A 693 26.23 -30.96 -10.05
C ASN A 693 24.81 -30.40 -10.23
N PHE A 694 23.83 -31.24 -10.57
CA PHE A 694 22.42 -30.87 -10.78
C PHE A 694 22.24 -29.85 -11.92
N ASP A 695 22.96 -30.04 -13.02
CA ASP A 695 22.85 -29.19 -14.22
C ASP A 695 21.99 -29.82 -15.33
N GLY A 696 21.54 -31.07 -15.13
CA GLY A 696 20.71 -31.81 -16.08
C GLY A 696 21.50 -32.52 -17.18
N PHE A 697 22.83 -32.39 -17.22
CA PHE A 697 23.70 -32.93 -18.26
C PHE A 697 24.81 -33.80 -17.68
N LEU A 698 24.86 -35.07 -18.07
CA LEU A 698 25.98 -35.95 -17.73
C LEU A 698 27.24 -35.55 -18.51
N ASN A 699 28.22 -34.92 -17.85
CA ASN A 699 29.43 -34.41 -18.48
C ASN A 699 30.65 -34.41 -17.55
N ILE A 700 31.77 -33.84 -18.02
CA ILE A 700 33.04 -33.85 -17.26
C ILE A 700 32.94 -33.08 -15.92
N ASN A 701 32.03 -32.11 -15.81
CA ASN A 701 31.81 -31.37 -14.57
C ASN A 701 31.27 -32.29 -13.47
N ASP A 702 30.44 -33.29 -13.80
CA ASP A 702 29.99 -34.30 -12.85
C ASP A 702 31.15 -35.15 -12.35
N ILE A 703 32.07 -35.56 -13.24
CA ILE A 703 33.28 -36.28 -12.85
C ILE A 703 34.11 -35.43 -11.88
N MET A 704 34.29 -34.14 -12.18
CA MET A 704 35.05 -33.24 -11.32
C MET A 704 34.40 -33.10 -9.94
N LYS A 705 33.06 -33.02 -9.88
CA LYS A 705 32.32 -32.97 -8.62
C LYS A 705 32.43 -34.29 -7.84
N MET A 706 32.30 -35.43 -8.53
CA MET A 706 32.48 -36.76 -7.95
C MET A 706 33.89 -36.97 -7.38
N LEU A 707 34.93 -36.47 -8.06
CA LEU A 707 36.31 -36.54 -7.56
C LEU A 707 36.46 -35.81 -6.22
N ASN A 708 35.77 -34.69 -6.00
CA ASN A 708 35.79 -34.02 -4.70
C ASN A 708 35.20 -34.88 -3.59
N TYR A 709 34.17 -35.67 -3.88
CA TYR A 709 33.60 -36.63 -2.93
C TYR A 709 34.54 -37.81 -2.67
N VAL A 710 35.13 -38.41 -3.73
CA VAL A 710 36.05 -39.55 -3.60
C VAL A 710 37.33 -39.19 -2.84
N PHE A 711 37.82 -37.95 -3.00
CA PHE A 711 38.99 -37.46 -2.24
C PHE A 711 38.64 -36.89 -0.86
N GLU A 712 37.40 -37.05 -0.39
CA GLU A 712 36.90 -36.56 0.91
C GLU A 712 37.09 -35.04 1.10
N ASN A 713 37.16 -34.27 0.01
CA ASN A 713 37.20 -32.81 0.08
C ASN A 713 35.81 -32.23 0.40
N GLU A 714 34.75 -32.97 0.06
CA GLU A 714 33.35 -32.65 0.30
C GLU A 714 32.58 -33.93 0.67
N GLN A 715 31.45 -33.79 1.36
CA GLN A 715 30.54 -34.91 1.64
C GLN A 715 29.36 -34.91 0.67
N ALA A 716 29.04 -36.08 0.12
CA ALA A 716 27.85 -36.29 -0.69
C ALA A 716 26.71 -36.78 0.21
N LEU A 717 25.81 -35.87 0.57
CA LEU A 717 24.62 -36.14 1.40
C LEU A 717 23.35 -35.96 0.58
N GLY A 718 22.22 -36.52 1.04
CA GLY A 718 20.92 -36.29 0.42
C GLY A 718 20.87 -36.76 -1.05
N TYR A 719 20.36 -35.88 -1.91
CA TYR A 719 20.32 -36.05 -3.35
C TYR A 719 21.70 -36.36 -3.93
N TYR A 720 22.73 -35.61 -3.51
CA TYR A 720 24.09 -35.74 -4.02
C TYR A 720 24.71 -37.10 -3.70
N GLY A 721 24.34 -37.70 -2.58
CA GLY A 721 24.72 -39.08 -2.25
C GLY A 721 24.11 -40.07 -3.24
N CYS A 722 22.80 -39.95 -3.49
CA CYS A 722 22.09 -40.85 -4.42
C CYS A 722 22.66 -40.80 -5.84
N VAL A 723 22.84 -39.59 -6.41
CA VAL A 723 23.31 -39.46 -7.80
C VAL A 723 24.77 -39.83 -7.99
N SER A 724 25.57 -39.83 -6.92
CA SER A 724 27.00 -40.18 -6.97
C SER A 724 27.26 -41.68 -6.81
N ASP A 725 26.36 -42.43 -6.16
CA ASP A 725 26.46 -43.88 -5.99
C ASP A 725 25.79 -44.61 -7.16
N ILE A 726 26.42 -44.50 -8.34
CA ILE A 726 25.85 -44.98 -9.61
C ILE A 726 25.72 -46.50 -9.61
N ASN A 727 26.61 -47.20 -8.91
CA ASN A 727 26.63 -48.66 -8.85
C ASN A 727 25.76 -49.25 -7.71
N GLN A 728 25.24 -48.40 -6.81
CA GLN A 728 24.35 -48.74 -5.70
C GLN A 728 24.98 -49.68 -4.65
N ASP A 729 26.28 -49.53 -4.38
CA ASP A 729 27.00 -50.30 -3.34
C ASP A 729 27.12 -49.57 -1.99
N ASN A 730 26.52 -48.38 -1.86
CA ASN A 730 26.61 -47.46 -0.72
C ASN A 730 28.01 -46.83 -0.53
N GLY A 731 28.86 -46.83 -1.55
CA GLY A 731 30.17 -46.19 -1.52
C GLY A 731 30.42 -45.35 -2.77
N ILE A 732 30.87 -44.10 -2.60
CA ILE A 732 31.26 -43.24 -3.72
C ILE A 732 32.76 -43.39 -3.94
N ASN A 733 33.15 -44.06 -5.02
CA ASN A 733 34.54 -44.43 -5.27
C ASN A 733 34.92 -44.42 -6.77
N ILE A 734 36.13 -44.90 -7.08
CA ILE A 734 36.67 -44.89 -8.44
C ILE A 734 35.83 -45.73 -9.41
N LEU A 735 35.10 -46.74 -8.93
CA LEU A 735 34.19 -47.54 -9.76
C LEU A 735 33.02 -46.69 -10.27
N ASP A 736 32.46 -45.81 -9.44
CA ASP A 736 31.38 -44.90 -9.86
C ASP A 736 31.87 -43.90 -10.90
N ILE A 737 33.11 -43.40 -10.75
CA ILE A 737 33.74 -42.53 -11.76
C ILE A 737 33.88 -43.28 -13.08
N ALA A 738 34.30 -44.55 -13.05
CA ALA A 738 34.46 -45.34 -14.25
C ALA A 738 33.10 -45.55 -14.98
N ILE A 739 32.03 -45.81 -14.22
CA ILE A 739 30.67 -45.97 -14.78
C ILE A 739 30.15 -44.64 -15.33
N LEU A 740 30.37 -43.53 -14.62
CA LEU A 740 30.01 -42.19 -15.09
C LEU A 740 30.69 -41.85 -16.41
N ILE A 741 31.99 -42.18 -16.55
CA ILE A 741 32.71 -42.02 -17.82
C ILE A 741 32.06 -42.83 -18.93
N THR A 742 31.66 -44.08 -18.66
CA THR A 742 30.93 -44.90 -19.64
C THR A 742 29.61 -44.25 -20.07
N PHE A 743 28.83 -43.72 -19.11
CA PHE A 743 27.60 -42.97 -19.42
C PHE A 743 27.85 -41.74 -20.28
N ILE A 744 28.91 -40.97 -19.99
CA ILE A 744 29.27 -39.76 -20.76
C ILE A 744 29.74 -40.11 -22.19
N LEU A 745 30.45 -41.22 -22.35
CA LEU A 745 30.97 -41.68 -23.65
C LEU A 745 29.90 -42.37 -24.51
N GLY A 746 28.76 -42.74 -23.93
CA GLY A 746 27.63 -43.38 -24.63
C GLY A 746 27.86 -44.85 -24.97
N ASP A 747 28.69 -45.54 -24.18
CA ASP A 747 29.06 -46.96 -24.34
C ASP A 747 28.14 -47.95 -23.59
#